data_AF-A0A2E7MMP8-F1
#
_entry.id   AF-A0A2E7MMP8-F1
#
_cell.length_a   1.000
_cell.length_b   1.000
_cell.length_c   1.000
_cell.angle_alpha   90.00
_cell.angle_beta   90.00
_cell.angle_gamma   90.00
#
_symmetry.space_group_name_H-M   'P 1'
#
loop_
_entity.id
_entity.type
_entity.pdbx_description
1 polymer ?
#
loop_
_entity_poly.entity_id
_entity_poly.type
_entity_poly.pdbx_seq_one_letter_code
_entity_poly.pdbx_strand_id
1 'polypeptide(L)'
;MGIAIIIGMALVPDEVAAQRTDYGHRLGLQRGGEVSYEPVGSGVIFDALDPAVRRWYVPQELYQLYRWQQWESSNYARDHYQRYVNSDIEGDYFYDLYGSFISKGWLIYDWRQQQPQQFGSALFKDPRFSSWFNRLVISSDRKGQYHMAMTIGEQIRTTLTPMTFSKPNYDGVQIDFQSDKYAATILMSRVSSPGRTGTITVEATNSTNLFGFRGTSQIGDFVKVGATYVNAHHSQTLVESLEGNPISGSLTAGQNVEPISQIFIRLSDDSPADRRGGAALFSHDIIIEAEKDVIVTDAEGAESIEIEETIWRGSANGFSAIVEGGFQRRGFLAADGSEQIILTYDFTGENRSYNGPDLSTIRKVSIELAVANDYHIEMGSDRQTNLPQGQPVFLTQERAAGNVQDGSNLQLVSFEYGLPTGNDIFGGTIEVNNLLGFDIYAEYDRSRRYRKYPNRRFSKHHLDSNEADAWMVNVSRKRYPFFLFGEAYSMDYDYSTTSLLTRANGEMDYTDPTTAYYEFVEDNDDQDRYPDWQRVNQGGPDREIFPGWDENNDFISDFNQNNSTFRPNYIPDYEEPFLRYSADRPEFLFGVDMNNNFWIDRFENDEEPDFPYDRDRRGGNIYVGAYIMPDMRLTIGRKQERALASDREENSSYGMFTLDRDIAGIGRLRIFDMFKMVEDNIADNIVQWVQPIGTEPNMQRIDDPLAAPDTWINSAYLGFDYTGKADLKLVNKLKFDIWHQQKEHPD
;
A
#
# COMPACT_ATOMS: atom_id res chain seq x y z
N MET A 1 30.10 35.45 -50.53
CA MET A 1 31.37 36.17 -50.80
C MET A 1 31.12 37.66 -50.72
N GLY A 2 31.83 38.34 -49.81
CA GLY A 2 32.30 39.73 -49.97
C GLY A 2 31.36 40.93 -49.81
N ILE A 3 31.64 41.73 -48.76
CA ILE A 3 31.80 43.22 -48.77
C ILE A 3 30.49 44.03 -48.93
N ALA A 4 29.90 44.67 -47.91
CA ALA A 4 30.30 45.79 -47.04
C ALA A 4 30.36 47.19 -47.72
N ILE A 5 29.55 48.16 -47.22
CA ILE A 5 29.90 49.55 -46.79
C ILE A 5 28.86 50.67 -47.13
N ILE A 6 28.20 51.16 -46.05
CA ILE A 6 28.02 52.54 -45.49
C ILE A 6 27.35 53.70 -46.29
N ILE A 7 26.54 54.49 -45.53
CA ILE A 7 26.33 55.97 -45.47
C ILE A 7 24.86 56.38 -45.79
N GLY A 8 24.11 57.20 -45.03
CA GLY A 8 24.40 58.12 -43.93
C GLY A 8 23.14 58.81 -43.35
N MET A 9 23.36 59.64 -42.32
CA MET A 9 22.45 60.30 -41.36
C MET A 9 21.69 61.57 -41.82
N ALA A 10 20.58 61.88 -41.12
CA ALA A 10 20.18 63.21 -40.56
C ALA A 10 18.97 63.00 -39.58
N LEU A 11 19.02 63.22 -38.24
CA LEU A 11 19.01 64.47 -37.41
C LEU A 11 17.77 65.38 -37.68
N VAL A 12 16.88 65.85 -36.78
CA VAL A 12 16.50 65.81 -35.32
C VAL A 12 15.05 66.43 -35.21
N PRO A 13 14.49 66.94 -34.06
CA PRO A 13 13.93 66.35 -32.82
C PRO A 13 12.41 66.65 -32.56
N ASP A 14 11.82 66.01 -31.54
CA ASP A 14 11.14 66.59 -30.35
C ASP A 14 10.31 65.47 -29.68
N GLU A 15 10.71 64.94 -28.50
CA GLU A 15 10.24 65.29 -27.14
C GLU A 15 8.73 65.00 -26.91
N VAL A 16 8.22 64.24 -25.92
CA VAL A 16 8.66 63.92 -24.55
C VAL A 16 7.95 62.67 -23.99
N ALA A 17 8.76 61.91 -23.23
CA ALA A 17 8.51 61.06 -22.05
C ALA A 17 7.47 59.92 -22.03
N ALA A 18 8.02 58.69 -22.01
CA ALA A 18 7.51 57.55 -21.26
C ALA A 18 8.45 57.28 -20.06
N GLN A 19 7.88 56.96 -18.91
CA GLN A 19 8.59 56.44 -17.72
C GLN A 19 9.20 55.07 -18.01
N ARG A 20 10.52 54.95 -17.81
CA ARG A 20 11.24 53.68 -17.64
C ARG A 20 11.96 53.72 -16.30
N THR A 21 11.70 52.72 -15.47
CA THR A 21 12.48 52.40 -14.28
C THR A 21 13.61 51.47 -14.71
N ASP A 22 14.84 51.94 -14.51
CA ASP A 22 16.10 51.25 -14.77
C ASP A 22 16.64 50.72 -13.43
N TYR A 23 17.14 49.50 -13.42
CA TYR A 23 17.99 48.97 -12.35
C TYR A 23 19.15 48.17 -12.94
N GLY A 24 19.98 48.83 -13.77
CA GLY A 24 21.41 48.55 -13.80
C GLY A 24 22.11 49.29 -12.66
N HIS A 25 23.04 48.63 -11.94
CA HIS A 25 24.23 49.16 -11.25
C HIS A 25 24.66 48.26 -10.07
N ARG A 26 25.16 47.04 -10.36
CA ARG A 26 26.05 46.29 -9.46
C ARG A 26 27.21 45.60 -10.19
N LEU A 27 27.69 46.22 -11.26
CA LEU A 27 29.00 45.94 -11.85
C LEU A 27 29.72 47.27 -12.03
N GLY A 28 30.46 47.68 -10.99
CA GLY A 28 31.41 48.79 -11.03
C GLY A 28 32.81 48.22 -11.10
N LEU A 29 33.46 48.38 -12.25
CA LEU A 29 34.89 48.20 -12.42
C LEU A 29 35.62 49.32 -11.63
N GLN A 30 36.30 48.95 -10.55
CA GLN A 30 37.29 49.80 -9.89
C GLN A 30 38.65 49.11 -9.99
N ARG A 31 39.56 49.71 -10.78
CA ARG A 31 40.96 49.28 -10.90
C ARG A 31 41.70 49.59 -9.60
N GLY A 32 42.14 48.56 -8.91
CA GLY A 32 43.07 48.62 -7.77
C GLY A 32 42.83 47.45 -6.82
N GLY A 33 43.55 46.34 -7.03
CA GLY A 33 43.51 45.13 -6.18
C GLY A 33 42.23 44.31 -6.33
N GLU A 34 42.27 43.26 -7.14
CA GLU A 34 41.16 42.31 -7.29
C GLU A 34 40.92 41.57 -5.95
N VAL A 35 39.78 41.83 -5.31
CA VAL A 35 39.35 41.13 -4.09
C VAL A 35 38.51 39.93 -4.54
N SER A 36 39.14 38.75 -4.61
CA SER A 36 38.40 37.48 -4.65
C SER A 36 37.88 37.19 -3.25
N TYR A 37 36.56 36.99 -3.14
CA TYR A 37 35.91 36.51 -1.92
C TYR A 37 35.61 35.00 -2.03
N GLU A 38 36.37 34.27 -2.85
CA GLU A 38 36.41 32.81 -2.76
C GLU A 38 37.07 32.42 -1.41
N PRO A 39 36.59 31.37 -0.72
CA PRO A 39 37.18 30.93 0.54
C PRO A 39 38.56 30.31 0.29
N VAL A 40 39.61 31.14 0.27
CA VAL A 40 41.00 30.68 0.13
C VAL A 40 41.61 30.42 1.51
N GLY A 41 41.10 29.42 2.24
CA GLY A 41 41.66 28.98 3.54
C GLY A 41 41.96 30.11 4.54
N SER A 42 42.92 29.91 5.46
CA SER A 42 43.32 30.93 6.45
C SER A 42 44.19 32.04 5.82
N GLY A 43 43.63 32.79 4.87
CA GLY A 43 44.25 33.99 4.31
C GLY A 43 44.20 35.16 5.29
N VAL A 44 45.34 35.78 5.58
CA VAL A 44 45.42 36.99 6.40
C VAL A 44 44.90 38.18 5.58
N ILE A 45 43.86 38.87 6.08
CA ILE A 45 43.35 40.10 5.47
C ILE A 45 44.43 41.18 5.57
N PHE A 46 45.07 41.53 4.45
CA PHE A 46 46.22 42.44 4.41
C PHE A 46 45.89 43.89 4.84
N ASP A 47 44.64 44.34 4.70
CA ASP A 47 44.21 45.71 5.08
C ASP A 47 44.09 45.93 6.60
N ALA A 48 44.17 44.87 7.42
CA ALA A 48 44.13 45.00 8.89
C ALA A 48 45.50 45.33 9.52
N LEU A 49 46.53 45.60 8.71
CA LEU A 49 47.93 45.78 9.13
C LEU A 49 48.36 47.24 9.30
N ASP A 50 47.47 48.21 9.05
CA ASP A 50 47.80 49.63 9.25
C ASP A 50 48.01 49.96 10.74
N PRO A 51 49.13 50.62 11.12
CA PRO A 51 49.42 50.96 12.51
C PRO A 51 48.50 52.08 13.00
N ALA A 52 47.29 51.71 13.39
CA ALA A 52 46.30 52.59 14.00
C ALA A 52 46.08 52.21 15.48
N VAL A 53 46.08 53.21 16.38
CA VAL A 53 45.66 53.03 17.79
C VAL A 53 44.18 52.67 17.88
N ARG A 54 43.41 53.01 16.83
CA ARG A 54 42.01 52.64 16.67
C ARG A 54 41.91 51.14 16.42
N ARG A 55 41.23 50.42 17.32
CA ARG A 55 40.85 49.01 17.08
C ARG A 55 39.87 48.97 15.91
N TRP A 56 40.32 48.41 14.79
CA TRP A 56 39.43 48.05 13.70
C TRP A 56 38.86 46.68 14.00
N TYR A 57 37.55 46.60 14.21
CA TYR A 57 36.85 45.33 14.11
C TYR A 57 36.53 45.15 12.63
N VAL A 58 36.92 44.02 12.03
CA VAL A 58 36.48 43.67 10.68
C VAL A 58 34.99 43.39 10.79
N PRO A 59 34.10 44.30 10.36
CA PRO A 59 32.68 44.03 10.47
C PRO A 59 32.35 43.15 9.27
N GLN A 60 32.34 41.83 9.46
CA GLN A 60 32.23 40.89 8.35
C GLN A 60 30.86 40.99 7.69
N GLU A 61 29.79 40.71 8.42
CA GLU A 61 28.45 40.60 7.80
C GLU A 61 27.70 41.93 7.80
N LEU A 62 27.67 42.64 8.94
CA LEU A 62 26.81 43.83 9.07
C LEU A 62 27.28 45.04 8.25
N TYR A 63 28.59 45.20 8.04
CA TYR A 63 29.10 46.24 7.13
C TYR A 63 28.96 45.84 5.66
N GLN A 64 29.15 44.56 5.30
CA GLN A 64 28.94 44.13 3.92
C GLN A 64 27.46 44.24 3.51
N LEU A 65 26.54 43.87 4.39
CA LEU A 65 25.10 43.81 4.11
C LEU A 65 24.39 45.15 4.28
N TYR A 66 24.62 45.83 5.40
CA TYR A 66 23.90 47.07 5.77
C TYR A 66 24.77 48.32 5.68
N ARG A 67 26.03 48.18 5.26
CA ARG A 67 27.04 49.26 5.32
C ARG A 67 27.17 49.85 6.72
N TRP A 68 26.81 49.07 7.75
CA TRP A 68 26.80 49.56 9.12
C TRP A 68 28.22 49.78 9.63
N GLN A 69 28.51 51.03 9.93
CA GLN A 69 29.77 51.46 10.51
C GLN A 69 29.61 51.53 12.03
N GLN A 70 30.37 50.72 12.77
CA GLN A 70 30.29 50.66 14.24
C GLN A 70 30.57 52.01 14.94
N TRP A 71 31.14 52.97 14.23
CA TRP A 71 31.50 54.29 14.75
C TRP A 71 30.51 55.39 14.39
N GLU A 72 29.51 55.10 13.55
CA GLU A 72 28.47 56.06 13.19
C GLU A 72 27.32 56.04 14.21
N SER A 73 26.74 57.20 14.47
CA SER A 73 25.56 57.32 15.34
C SER A 73 24.34 56.79 14.60
N SER A 74 23.69 55.76 15.14
CA SER A 74 22.42 55.25 14.60
C SER A 74 21.27 56.20 14.95
N ASN A 75 20.66 56.85 13.95
CA ASN A 75 19.50 57.71 14.13
C ASN A 75 18.33 57.27 13.24
N TYR A 76 17.37 56.55 13.84
CA TYR A 76 16.23 56.00 13.12
C TYR A 76 15.13 57.00 12.75
N ALA A 77 15.30 58.28 13.12
CA ALA A 77 14.36 59.35 12.76
C ALA A 77 14.59 59.89 11.34
N ARG A 78 15.77 59.67 10.75
CA ARG A 78 16.06 60.00 9.33
C ARG A 78 16.15 58.73 8.48
N ASP A 79 16.86 57.71 8.98
CA ASP A 79 17.01 56.43 8.30
C ASP A 79 16.22 55.38 9.08
N HIS A 80 15.05 54.98 8.60
CA HIS A 80 14.18 54.04 9.33
C HIS A 80 14.94 52.77 9.75
N TYR A 81 14.66 52.27 10.97
CA TYR A 81 15.25 51.01 11.44
C TYR A 81 14.97 49.90 10.44
N GLN A 82 16.02 49.39 9.83
CA GLN A 82 15.96 48.17 9.04
C GLN A 82 16.17 47.01 10.00
N ARG A 83 15.17 46.14 10.12
CA ARG A 83 15.31 44.87 10.84
C ARG A 83 16.47 44.12 10.20
N TYR A 84 17.33 43.50 11.01
CA TYR A 84 18.27 42.52 10.52
C TYR A 84 17.48 41.43 9.80
N VAL A 85 17.53 41.46 8.49
CA VAL A 85 17.03 40.41 7.65
C VAL A 85 18.09 39.31 7.69
N ASN A 86 17.67 38.09 8.00
CA ASN A 86 18.59 36.95 8.04
C ASN A 86 19.30 36.84 6.67
N SER A 87 20.64 36.85 6.64
CA SER A 87 21.44 36.64 5.41
C SER A 87 21.20 35.26 4.79
N ASP A 88 20.65 34.36 5.59
CA ASP A 88 20.31 33.00 5.20
C ASP A 88 18.92 32.92 4.58
N ILE A 89 18.24 34.02 4.20
CA ILE A 89 16.96 33.89 3.45
C ILE A 89 17.11 33.02 2.20
N GLU A 90 18.27 33.12 1.56
CA GLU A 90 18.65 32.31 0.40
C GLU A 90 19.15 30.90 0.77
N GLY A 91 19.27 30.62 2.07
CA GLY A 91 19.73 29.37 2.66
C GLY A 91 21.24 29.26 2.86
N ASP A 92 21.67 28.03 3.12
CA ASP A 92 23.05 27.65 3.42
C ASP A 92 23.89 27.52 2.14
N TYR A 93 25.21 27.64 2.29
CA TYR A 93 26.17 27.42 1.22
C TYR A 93 26.46 25.92 1.08
N PHE A 94 26.24 25.36 -0.11
CA PHE A 94 26.59 23.98 -0.44
C PHE A 94 27.90 23.91 -1.23
N TYR A 95 28.74 22.98 -0.83
CA TYR A 95 30.04 22.72 -1.43
C TYR A 95 30.12 21.26 -1.90
N ASP A 96 30.92 20.98 -2.92
CA ASP A 96 31.21 19.62 -3.36
C ASP A 96 32.15 18.90 -2.37
N LEU A 97 32.43 17.61 -2.62
CA LEU A 97 33.35 16.82 -1.79
C LEU A 97 34.78 17.39 -1.72
N TYR A 98 35.16 18.31 -2.62
CA TYR A 98 36.47 18.95 -2.67
C TYR A 98 36.48 20.36 -2.08
N GLY A 99 35.33 20.83 -1.55
CA GLY A 99 35.17 22.15 -0.95
C GLY A 99 34.93 23.28 -1.97
N SER A 100 34.63 22.96 -3.23
CA SER A 100 34.25 23.95 -4.23
C SER A 100 32.79 24.36 -4.05
N PHE A 101 32.48 25.65 -4.11
CA PHE A 101 31.11 26.14 -3.98
C PHE A 101 30.23 25.65 -5.15
N ILE A 102 29.10 25.00 -4.82
CA ILE A 102 28.11 24.54 -5.79
C ILE A 102 27.00 25.58 -5.93
N SER A 103 26.32 25.88 -4.83
CA SER A 103 25.13 26.74 -4.82
C SER A 103 24.78 27.18 -3.40
N LYS A 104 23.88 28.14 -3.26
CA LYS A 104 23.27 28.56 -1.99
C LYS A 104 21.79 28.19 -2.01
N GLY A 105 21.28 27.59 -0.95
CA GLY A 105 19.90 27.09 -0.92
C GLY A 105 19.49 26.49 0.42
N TRP A 106 18.26 25.99 0.50
CA TRP A 106 17.78 25.27 1.68
C TRP A 106 17.80 23.77 1.43
N LEU A 107 18.34 22.99 2.37
CA LEU A 107 18.14 21.54 2.36
C LEU A 107 16.69 21.27 2.78
N ILE A 108 15.86 20.88 1.83
CA ILE A 108 14.43 20.61 2.09
C ILE A 108 14.18 19.14 2.41
N TYR A 109 14.90 18.25 1.71
CA TYR A 109 14.81 16.81 1.84
C TYR A 109 16.21 16.21 1.67
N ASP A 110 16.57 15.26 2.53
CA ASP A 110 17.80 14.48 2.43
C ASP A 110 17.51 13.03 2.85
N TRP A 111 17.85 12.09 1.99
CA TRP A 111 17.79 10.66 2.30
C TRP A 111 19.12 10.01 1.94
N ARG A 112 19.81 9.49 2.96
CA ARG A 112 21.11 8.82 2.84
C ARG A 112 21.07 7.41 3.39
N GLN A 113 21.80 6.53 2.73
CA GLN A 113 22.03 5.15 3.16
C GLN A 113 23.54 4.88 3.14
N GLN A 114 24.11 4.55 4.30
CA GLN A 114 25.52 4.24 4.50
C GLN A 114 25.66 2.86 5.13
N GLN A 115 26.47 1.99 4.53
CA GLN A 115 26.66 0.60 4.97
C GLN A 115 28.12 0.18 4.74
N PRO A 116 28.76 -0.56 5.68
CA PRO A 116 28.27 -0.90 7.02
C PRO A 116 28.46 0.26 8.01
N GLN A 117 27.40 0.70 8.69
CA GLN A 117 27.44 1.75 9.70
C GLN A 117 26.24 1.68 10.64
N GLN A 118 26.44 1.91 11.95
CA GLN A 118 25.31 2.08 12.87
C GLN A 118 24.57 3.39 12.56
N PHE A 119 23.23 3.39 12.60
CA PHE A 119 22.42 4.54 12.22
C PHE A 119 22.67 4.99 10.76
N GLY A 120 23.03 4.04 9.88
CA GLY A 120 23.43 4.33 8.51
C GLY A 120 22.29 4.78 7.58
N SER A 121 21.03 4.60 7.97
CA SER A 121 19.88 5.13 7.23
C SER A 121 19.43 6.46 7.83
N ALA A 122 19.65 7.56 7.13
CA ALA A 122 19.36 8.91 7.61
C ALA A 122 18.34 9.60 6.70
N LEU A 123 17.27 10.13 7.28
CA LEU A 123 16.21 10.84 6.55
C LEU A 123 15.88 12.16 7.26
N PHE A 124 15.90 13.25 6.50
CA PHE A 124 15.63 14.59 6.99
C PHE A 124 14.62 15.28 6.10
N LYS A 125 13.60 15.87 6.74
CA LYS A 125 12.56 16.71 6.13
C LYS A 125 12.52 18.02 6.89
N ASP A 126 12.86 19.11 6.24
CA ASP A 126 12.97 20.42 6.87
C ASP A 126 11.57 21.02 7.21
N PRO A 127 11.40 21.81 8.29
CA PRO A 127 10.14 22.52 8.58
C PRO A 127 9.51 23.32 7.43
N ARG A 128 10.33 23.78 6.49
CA ARG A 128 9.89 24.44 5.24
C ARG A 128 9.22 23.49 4.28
N PHE A 129 9.56 22.21 4.29
CA PHE A 129 8.88 21.20 3.48
C PHE A 129 7.38 21.20 3.80
N SER A 130 7.00 21.14 5.07
CA SER A 130 5.58 21.19 5.43
C SER A 130 4.96 22.58 5.33
N SER A 131 5.70 23.65 5.61
CA SER A 131 5.15 25.01 5.69
C SER A 131 5.17 25.78 4.37
N TRP A 132 6.32 25.83 3.68
CA TRP A 132 6.46 26.57 2.42
C TRP A 132 6.00 25.75 1.22
N PHE A 133 6.31 24.46 1.22
CA PHE A 133 6.01 23.54 0.12
C PHE A 133 4.76 22.70 0.33
N ASN A 134 4.03 22.90 1.45
CA ASN A 134 2.84 22.13 1.79
C ASN A 134 3.02 20.61 1.65
N ARG A 135 4.20 20.10 2.08
CA ARG A 135 4.59 18.69 2.05
C ARG A 135 4.70 18.10 0.63
N LEU A 136 4.93 18.92 -0.39
CA LEU A 136 5.04 18.48 -1.78
C LEU A 136 6.05 19.32 -2.56
N VAL A 137 7.08 18.67 -3.12
CA VAL A 137 8.06 19.29 -4.02
C VAL A 137 8.05 18.53 -5.33
N ILE A 138 7.79 19.24 -6.44
CA ILE A 138 7.81 18.66 -7.79
C ILE A 138 8.85 19.39 -8.63
N SER A 139 9.77 18.62 -9.21
CA SER A 139 10.69 19.07 -10.25
C SER A 139 10.32 18.39 -11.55
N SER A 140 10.18 19.14 -12.65
CA SER A 140 9.84 18.55 -13.95
C SER A 140 10.61 19.20 -15.08
N ASP A 141 10.89 18.42 -16.12
CA ASP A 141 11.50 18.87 -17.36
C ASP A 141 10.87 18.15 -18.56
N ARG A 142 10.96 18.76 -19.74
CA ARG A 142 10.46 18.18 -20.98
C ARG A 142 11.33 18.55 -22.18
N LYS A 143 11.51 17.59 -23.08
CA LYS A 143 12.20 17.80 -24.36
C LYS A 143 11.52 17.02 -25.48
N GLY A 144 10.80 17.72 -26.34
CA GLY A 144 10.02 17.10 -27.41
C GLY A 144 8.91 16.23 -26.82
N GLN A 145 8.87 14.96 -27.24
CA GLN A 145 7.93 13.96 -26.72
C GLN A 145 8.29 13.42 -25.33
N TYR A 146 9.47 13.73 -24.79
CA TYR A 146 9.93 13.17 -23.51
C TYR A 146 9.61 14.11 -22.36
N HIS A 147 8.88 13.60 -21.38
CA HIS A 147 8.49 14.28 -20.16
C HIS A 147 9.07 13.52 -18.96
N MET A 148 9.61 14.24 -17.98
CA MET A 148 10.08 13.66 -16.73
C MET A 148 9.64 14.54 -15.56
N ALA A 149 9.20 13.92 -14.48
CA ALA A 149 8.91 14.58 -13.21
C ALA A 149 9.50 13.77 -12.05
N MET A 150 9.98 14.47 -11.02
CA MET A 150 10.35 13.92 -9.73
C MET A 150 9.54 14.65 -8.67
N THR A 151 8.75 13.88 -7.94
CA THR A 151 7.85 14.33 -6.88
C THR A 151 8.33 13.77 -5.55
N ILE A 152 8.48 14.62 -4.55
CA ILE A 152 8.76 14.23 -3.17
C ILE A 152 7.60 14.75 -2.33
N GLY A 153 6.92 13.86 -1.61
CA GLY A 153 5.70 14.21 -0.90
C GLY A 153 5.39 13.29 0.28
N GLU A 154 4.55 13.75 1.20
CA GLU A 154 4.00 12.93 2.29
C GLU A 154 2.59 12.38 1.99
N GLN A 155 1.94 12.86 0.92
CA GLN A 155 0.55 12.53 0.56
C GLN A 155 0.38 12.53 -0.96
N ILE A 156 1.04 11.62 -1.66
CA ILE A 156 0.93 11.47 -3.11
C ILE A 156 -0.15 10.41 -3.40
N ARG A 157 -1.23 10.75 -4.13
CA ARG A 157 -2.15 9.73 -4.67
C ARG A 157 -1.41 8.98 -5.79
N THR A 158 -1.18 7.69 -5.60
CA THR A 158 -0.37 6.89 -6.51
C THR A 158 -0.98 5.52 -6.70
N THR A 159 -1.21 5.15 -7.96
CA THR A 159 -1.63 3.80 -8.37
C THR A 159 -0.73 3.32 -9.50
N LEU A 160 -0.12 2.15 -9.33
CA LEU A 160 0.58 1.45 -10.41
C LEU A 160 -0.41 0.54 -11.15
N THR A 161 -1.06 -0.35 -10.40
CA THR A 161 -2.23 -1.14 -10.82
C THR A 161 -3.11 -1.40 -9.61
N PRO A 162 -4.40 -1.71 -9.79
CA PRO A 162 -5.28 -2.02 -8.66
C PRO A 162 -4.81 -3.24 -7.85
N MET A 163 -4.14 -4.22 -8.46
CA MET A 163 -3.72 -5.45 -7.75
C MET A 163 -2.30 -5.39 -7.16
N THR A 164 -1.48 -4.36 -7.48
CA THR A 164 -0.09 -4.28 -7.01
C THR A 164 0.21 -3.13 -6.06
N PHE A 165 -0.25 -1.90 -6.36
CA PHE A 165 -0.01 -0.72 -5.54
C PHE A 165 -1.03 0.37 -5.84
N SER A 166 -1.82 0.76 -4.84
CA SER A 166 -2.79 1.84 -4.89
C SER A 166 -2.88 2.47 -3.51
N LYS A 167 -2.39 3.71 -3.36
CA LYS A 167 -2.42 4.42 -2.07
C LYS A 167 -2.99 5.83 -2.24
N PRO A 168 -3.89 6.29 -1.35
CA PRO A 168 -4.41 7.66 -1.36
C PRO A 168 -3.34 8.69 -0.95
N ASN A 169 -2.43 8.28 -0.06
CA ASN A 169 -1.47 9.15 0.62
C ASN A 169 -0.06 8.53 0.73
N TYR A 170 0.54 8.18 -0.40
CA TYR A 170 1.92 7.69 -0.44
C TYR A 170 2.93 8.76 0.03
N ASP A 171 3.74 8.40 1.04
CA ASP A 171 4.88 9.20 1.51
C ASP A 171 6.20 8.66 0.92
N GLY A 172 6.87 9.47 0.11
CA GLY A 172 8.17 9.13 -0.44
C GLY A 172 8.51 9.93 -1.69
N VAL A 173 9.30 9.30 -2.55
CA VAL A 173 9.71 9.83 -3.85
C VAL A 173 8.98 9.07 -4.95
N GLN A 174 8.45 9.80 -5.92
CA GLN A 174 7.91 9.29 -7.18
C GLN A 174 8.64 9.93 -8.35
N ILE A 175 9.12 9.13 -9.29
CA ILE A 175 9.76 9.60 -10.53
C ILE A 175 8.93 9.07 -11.69
N ASP A 176 8.43 9.98 -12.51
CA ASP A 176 7.62 9.68 -13.68
C ASP A 176 8.37 10.05 -14.95
N PHE A 177 8.27 9.19 -15.95
CA PHE A 177 8.74 9.40 -17.31
C PHE A 177 7.62 9.06 -18.28
N GLN A 178 7.41 9.92 -19.27
CA GLN A 178 6.41 9.67 -20.31
C GLN A 178 6.91 10.11 -21.69
N SER A 179 6.55 9.31 -22.68
CA SER A 179 6.72 9.58 -24.11
C SER A 179 5.55 9.01 -24.91
N ASP A 180 5.50 9.29 -26.21
CA ASP A 180 4.44 8.80 -27.11
C ASP A 180 4.24 7.28 -27.07
N LYS A 181 5.30 6.51 -26.79
CA LYS A 181 5.27 5.04 -26.81
C LYS A 181 5.60 4.36 -25.48
N TYR A 182 6.19 5.08 -24.53
CA TYR A 182 6.67 4.50 -23.29
C TYR A 182 6.30 5.39 -22.12
N ALA A 183 5.85 4.79 -21.03
CA ALA A 183 5.74 5.45 -19.74
C ALA A 183 6.41 4.60 -18.67
N ALA A 184 7.02 5.25 -17.67
CA ALA A 184 7.60 4.58 -16.52
C ALA A 184 7.38 5.40 -15.26
N THR A 185 7.10 4.72 -14.15
CA THR A 185 6.97 5.31 -12.81
C THR A 185 7.83 4.51 -11.86
N ILE A 186 8.61 5.19 -11.02
CA ILE A 186 9.42 4.60 -9.94
C ILE A 186 8.99 5.21 -8.62
N LEU A 187 8.81 4.37 -7.61
CA LEU A 187 8.47 4.74 -6.24
C LEU A 187 9.61 4.33 -5.31
N MET A 188 10.02 5.21 -4.39
CA MET A 188 10.99 4.90 -3.33
C MET A 188 10.59 5.53 -2.00
N SER A 189 10.56 4.74 -0.92
CA SER A 189 10.26 5.25 0.42
C SER A 189 10.94 4.44 1.52
N ARG A 190 11.12 5.05 2.70
CA ARG A 190 11.46 4.36 3.95
C ARG A 190 10.20 4.25 4.81
N VAL A 191 9.35 3.27 4.51
CA VAL A 191 7.98 3.15 5.04
C VAL A 191 7.91 2.93 6.56
N SER A 192 8.92 2.30 7.18
CA SER A 192 8.90 2.09 8.64
C SER A 192 9.12 3.38 9.45
N SER A 193 9.74 4.39 8.83
CA SER A 193 9.99 5.69 9.46
C SER A 193 10.27 6.71 8.36
N PRO A 194 9.22 7.19 7.65
CA PRO A 194 9.37 8.04 6.48
C PRO A 194 9.80 9.47 6.84
N GLY A 195 10.23 9.69 8.09
CA GLY A 195 10.69 10.96 8.59
C GLY A 195 9.52 11.87 8.88
N ARG A 196 9.62 12.63 9.96
CA ARG A 196 8.68 13.72 10.23
C ARG A 196 9.38 15.03 9.97
N THR A 197 8.63 15.97 9.44
CA THR A 197 9.12 17.34 9.27
C THR A 197 9.65 17.87 10.62
N GLY A 198 10.92 18.27 10.67
CA GLY A 198 11.60 18.63 11.91
C GLY A 198 13.03 19.10 11.69
N THR A 199 13.69 19.60 12.74
CA THR A 199 15.07 20.10 12.66
C THR A 199 16.13 19.02 12.90
N ILE A 200 15.71 17.77 13.07
CA ILE A 200 16.59 16.63 13.37
C ILE A 200 16.48 15.58 12.27
N THR A 201 17.61 15.01 11.90
CA THR A 201 17.68 13.86 11.02
C THR A 201 17.20 12.62 11.76
N VAL A 202 16.28 11.86 11.16
CA VAL A 202 15.80 10.59 11.69
C VAL A 202 16.70 9.47 11.18
N GLU A 203 17.56 8.99 12.07
CA GLU A 203 18.51 7.93 11.77
C GLU A 203 18.02 6.57 12.27
N ALA A 204 18.27 5.53 11.50
CA ALA A 204 17.86 4.17 11.81
C ALA A 204 18.92 3.17 11.39
N THR A 205 19.14 2.16 12.23
CA THR A 205 19.93 0.97 11.86
C THR A 205 19.07 -0.04 11.12
N ASN A 206 17.82 -0.21 11.56
CA ASN A 206 16.83 -1.10 10.96
C ASN A 206 15.75 -0.26 10.28
N SER A 207 15.46 -0.53 9.01
CA SER A 207 14.38 0.13 8.29
C SER A 207 13.65 -0.84 7.37
N THR A 208 12.40 -0.54 7.06
CA THR A 208 11.70 -1.15 5.94
C THR A 208 11.66 -0.14 4.81
N ASN A 209 12.19 -0.52 3.66
CA ASN A 209 12.23 0.32 2.47
C ASN A 209 11.25 -0.24 1.45
N LEU A 210 10.62 0.64 0.69
CA LEU A 210 9.75 0.35 -0.43
C LEU A 210 10.44 0.76 -1.73
N PHE A 211 10.35 -0.11 -2.73
CA PHE A 211 10.67 0.18 -4.12
C PHE A 211 9.49 -0.26 -5.00
N GLY A 212 8.99 0.64 -5.84
CA GLY A 212 7.96 0.36 -6.83
C GLY A 212 8.44 0.75 -8.22
N PHE A 213 8.00 0.00 -9.22
CA PHE A 213 8.26 0.26 -10.63
C PHE A 213 7.05 -0.14 -11.47
N ARG A 214 6.67 0.71 -12.41
CA ARG A 214 5.77 0.36 -13.52
C ARG A 214 6.36 0.87 -14.81
N GLY A 215 6.41 0.01 -15.82
CA GLY A 215 6.79 0.40 -17.18
C GLY A 215 5.72 -0.05 -18.16
N THR A 216 5.33 0.81 -19.09
CA THR A 216 4.38 0.48 -20.16
C THR A 216 4.94 0.80 -21.52
N SER A 217 4.56 0.01 -22.52
CA SER A 217 4.92 0.21 -23.92
C SER A 217 3.72 0.05 -24.83
N GLN A 218 3.50 1.03 -25.70
CA GLN A 218 2.50 1.01 -26.75
C GLN A 218 3.05 0.28 -27.99
N ILE A 219 2.41 -0.83 -28.37
CA ILE A 219 2.75 -1.66 -29.54
C ILE A 219 1.68 -1.45 -30.62
N GLY A 220 2.05 -0.70 -31.66
CA GLY A 220 1.09 -0.26 -32.68
C GLY A 220 0.05 0.69 -32.11
N ASP A 221 -1.15 0.72 -32.69
CA ASP A 221 -2.15 1.74 -32.33
C ASP A 221 -3.18 1.24 -31.29
N PHE A 222 -3.19 -0.07 -31.00
CA PHE A 222 -4.26 -0.71 -30.24
C PHE A 222 -3.80 -1.59 -29.08
N VAL A 223 -2.51 -1.93 -28.94
CA VAL A 223 -2.02 -2.75 -27.81
C VAL A 223 -1.08 -1.95 -26.92
N LYS A 224 -1.31 -1.98 -25.61
CA LYS A 224 -0.35 -1.53 -24.60
C LYS A 224 -0.01 -2.71 -23.70
N VAL A 225 1.28 -2.90 -23.45
CA VAL A 225 1.77 -3.90 -22.49
C VAL A 225 2.42 -3.19 -21.32
N GLY A 226 2.24 -3.72 -20.12
CA GLY A 226 2.83 -3.20 -18.89
C GLY A 226 3.55 -4.27 -18.10
N ALA A 227 4.58 -3.87 -17.38
CA ALA A 227 5.21 -4.67 -16.33
C ALA A 227 5.23 -3.82 -15.05
N THR A 228 4.92 -4.46 -13.93
CA THR A 228 4.91 -3.82 -12.61
C THR A 228 5.75 -4.64 -11.65
N TYR A 229 6.43 -3.97 -10.72
CA TYR A 229 7.16 -4.60 -9.64
C TYR A 229 7.07 -3.72 -8.40
N VAL A 230 6.66 -4.29 -7.27
CA VAL A 230 6.53 -3.59 -5.99
C VAL A 230 7.19 -4.44 -4.93
N ASN A 231 8.00 -3.85 -4.07
CA ASN A 231 8.72 -4.57 -3.05
C ASN A 231 8.87 -3.72 -1.80
N ALA A 232 8.52 -4.27 -0.65
CA ALA A 232 8.92 -3.74 0.64
C ALA A 232 9.76 -4.78 1.37
N HIS A 233 10.89 -4.35 1.90
CA HIS A 233 11.85 -5.26 2.52
C HIS A 233 12.57 -4.59 3.69
N HIS A 234 12.95 -5.41 4.66
CA HIS A 234 13.79 -4.98 5.77
C HIS A 234 15.23 -4.81 5.30
N SER A 235 15.85 -3.73 5.78
CA SER A 235 17.27 -3.47 5.63
C SER A 235 17.88 -3.22 7.00
N GLN A 236 19.12 -3.68 7.16
CA GLN A 236 19.95 -3.37 8.32
C GLN A 236 21.27 -2.76 7.88
N THR A 237 21.67 -1.66 8.49
CA THR A 237 22.85 -0.91 8.03
C THR A 237 24.17 -1.45 8.57
N LEU A 238 24.15 -2.44 9.48
CA LEU A 238 25.36 -3.05 10.05
C LEU A 238 26.00 -4.10 9.14
N VAL A 239 25.25 -4.65 8.18
CA VAL A 239 25.74 -5.62 7.21
C VAL A 239 26.23 -4.89 5.96
N GLU A 240 27.26 -5.42 5.30
CA GLU A 240 27.77 -4.86 4.05
C GLU A 240 26.68 -4.90 2.96
N SER A 241 26.58 -3.84 2.14
CA SER A 241 25.49 -3.72 1.16
C SER A 241 25.46 -4.83 0.10
N LEU A 242 26.60 -5.51 -0.10
CA LEU A 242 26.76 -6.62 -1.04
C LEU A 242 26.51 -8.00 -0.42
N GLU A 243 26.40 -8.09 0.91
CA GLU A 243 26.07 -9.34 1.62
C GLU A 243 24.57 -9.54 1.77
N GLY A 244 23.79 -8.45 1.79
CA GLY A 244 22.32 -8.47 1.79
C GLY A 244 21.71 -8.65 0.40
N ASN A 245 20.46 -9.11 0.34
CA ASN A 245 19.68 -9.16 -0.89
C ASN A 245 18.62 -8.04 -0.86
N PRO A 246 18.69 -7.03 -1.75
CA PRO A 246 17.79 -5.87 -1.75
C PRO A 246 16.37 -6.18 -2.25
N ILE A 247 16.10 -7.42 -2.68
CA ILE A 247 14.76 -7.89 -3.06
C ILE A 247 14.13 -8.63 -1.88
N SER A 248 14.81 -9.67 -1.39
CA SER A 248 14.27 -10.50 -0.29
C SER A 248 14.36 -9.85 1.09
N GLY A 249 15.06 -8.72 1.19
CA GLY A 249 15.41 -8.09 2.47
C GLY A 249 16.44 -8.85 3.28
N SER A 250 16.70 -8.34 4.49
CA SER A 250 17.60 -8.92 5.48
C SER A 250 16.91 -8.96 6.83
N LEU A 251 17.25 -9.93 7.67
CA LEU A 251 16.83 -9.92 9.07
C LEU A 251 17.32 -8.65 9.74
N THR A 252 16.47 -8.04 10.55
CA THR A 252 16.86 -6.88 11.36
C THR A 252 17.82 -7.31 12.47
N ALA A 253 18.53 -6.35 13.05
CA ALA A 253 19.39 -6.60 14.21
C ALA A 253 18.60 -7.17 15.40
N GLY A 254 17.31 -6.83 15.53
CA GLY A 254 16.42 -7.31 16.59
C GLY A 254 15.85 -8.70 16.33
N GLN A 255 15.54 -9.06 15.07
CA GLN A 255 15.15 -10.42 14.70
C GLN A 255 16.31 -11.40 14.92
N ASN A 256 17.53 -10.99 14.52
CA ASN A 256 18.73 -11.83 14.57
C ASN A 256 19.48 -11.73 15.92
N VAL A 257 18.79 -11.53 17.07
CA VAL A 257 19.47 -11.40 18.37
C VAL A 257 19.85 -12.75 18.96
N GLU A 258 18.95 -13.70 18.96
CA GLU A 258 19.17 -15.01 19.58
C GLU A 258 18.76 -16.11 18.59
N PRO A 259 19.41 -17.28 18.63
CA PRO A 259 18.91 -18.45 17.93
C PRO A 259 17.50 -18.79 18.38
N ILE A 260 16.72 -19.42 17.49
CA ILE A 260 15.40 -19.96 17.84
C ILE A 260 15.56 -21.09 18.84
N SER A 261 14.78 -21.06 19.92
CA SER A 261 14.77 -22.13 20.91
C SER A 261 13.52 -23.02 20.79
N GLN A 262 12.41 -22.50 20.25
CA GLN A 262 11.17 -23.24 20.09
C GLN A 262 10.47 -22.91 18.77
N ILE A 263 9.99 -23.94 18.06
CA ILE A 263 9.14 -23.80 16.88
C ILE A 263 7.79 -24.46 17.17
N PHE A 264 6.73 -23.73 16.85
CA PHE A 264 5.34 -24.16 17.05
C PHE A 264 4.66 -24.33 15.69
N ILE A 265 4.00 -25.47 15.50
CA ILE A 265 3.17 -25.73 14.32
C ILE A 265 1.74 -25.96 14.79
N ARG A 266 0.79 -25.22 14.21
CA ARG A 266 -0.63 -25.37 14.50
C ARG A 266 -1.32 -25.93 13.27
N LEU A 267 -2.09 -27.00 13.47
CA LEU A 267 -3.00 -27.54 12.46
C LEU A 267 -4.43 -27.38 12.97
N SER A 268 -5.29 -26.81 12.13
CA SER A 268 -6.71 -26.63 12.40
C SER A 268 -7.56 -27.00 11.18
N ASP A 269 -8.86 -27.11 11.41
CA ASP A 269 -9.87 -27.19 10.37
C ASP A 269 -9.99 -25.84 9.63
N ASP A 270 -9.93 -25.84 8.30
CA ASP A 270 -10.05 -24.61 7.50
C ASP A 270 -11.52 -24.18 7.31
N SER A 271 -12.46 -25.14 7.44
CA SER A 271 -13.91 -24.93 7.40
C SER A 271 -14.59 -25.36 8.71
N PRO A 272 -14.23 -24.80 9.87
CA PRO A 272 -14.62 -25.31 11.19
C PRO A 272 -16.14 -25.28 11.48
N ALA A 273 -16.91 -24.56 10.66
CA ALA A 273 -18.36 -24.41 10.78
C ALA A 273 -19.13 -25.72 10.56
N ASP A 274 -18.62 -26.63 9.72
CA ASP A 274 -19.29 -27.91 9.44
C ASP A 274 -19.09 -28.97 10.55
N ARG A 275 -18.10 -28.72 11.44
CA ARG A 275 -17.69 -29.54 12.57
C ARG A 275 -17.27 -30.96 12.19
N ARG A 276 -16.84 -31.21 10.95
CA ARG A 276 -16.51 -32.56 10.46
C ARG A 276 -15.40 -32.51 9.41
N GLY A 277 -14.38 -33.35 9.58
CA GLY A 277 -13.45 -33.62 8.49
C GLY A 277 -12.38 -32.55 8.32
N GLY A 278 -11.95 -31.93 9.42
CA GLY A 278 -10.80 -31.02 9.43
C GLY A 278 -9.46 -31.73 9.34
N ALA A 279 -8.37 -31.05 9.74
CA ALA A 279 -7.01 -31.51 9.51
C ALA A 279 -6.73 -32.93 10.04
N ALA A 280 -6.18 -33.79 9.17
CA ALA A 280 -5.75 -35.14 9.52
C ALA A 280 -4.22 -35.26 9.44
N LEU A 281 -3.54 -35.40 10.57
CA LEU A 281 -2.09 -35.54 10.69
C LEU A 281 -1.67 -37.01 10.85
N PHE A 282 -0.96 -37.55 9.85
CA PHE A 282 -0.47 -38.94 9.82
C PHE A 282 0.94 -39.08 10.38
N SER A 283 1.83 -38.14 10.07
CA SER A 283 3.21 -38.11 10.58
C SER A 283 3.77 -36.69 10.55
N HIS A 284 4.75 -36.43 11.40
CA HIS A 284 5.52 -35.20 11.44
C HIS A 284 7.00 -35.50 11.67
N ASP A 285 7.88 -34.72 11.07
CA ASP A 285 9.32 -34.79 11.27
C ASP A 285 9.95 -33.40 11.16
N ILE A 286 11.17 -33.28 11.67
CA ILE A 286 11.99 -32.07 11.61
C ILE A 286 13.36 -32.41 11.04
N ILE A 287 13.81 -31.58 10.11
CA ILE A 287 15.13 -31.67 9.47
C ILE A 287 15.88 -30.39 9.82
N ILE A 288 17.07 -30.55 10.39
CA ILE A 288 17.95 -29.47 10.80
C ILE A 288 19.21 -29.55 9.96
N GLU A 289 19.53 -28.48 9.24
CA GLU A 289 20.80 -28.32 8.54
C GLU A 289 21.69 -27.39 9.36
N ALA A 290 22.89 -27.85 9.73
CA ALA A 290 23.84 -27.10 10.54
C ALA A 290 25.23 -27.06 9.90
N GLU A 291 25.95 -25.96 10.13
CA GLU A 291 27.30 -25.73 9.61
C GLU A 291 28.30 -25.52 10.75
N LYS A 292 29.41 -26.27 10.68
CA LYS A 292 30.51 -26.19 11.64
C LYS A 292 31.83 -25.97 10.93
N ASP A 293 32.66 -25.12 11.53
CA ASP A 293 34.03 -24.92 11.06
C ASP A 293 34.89 -26.07 11.60
N VAL A 294 35.52 -26.80 10.70
CA VAL A 294 36.46 -27.89 11.03
C VAL A 294 37.85 -27.48 10.57
N ILE A 295 38.81 -27.57 11.49
CA ILE A 295 40.21 -27.36 11.14
C ILE A 295 40.73 -28.65 10.52
N VAL A 296 41.05 -28.58 9.23
CA VAL A 296 41.70 -29.66 8.50
C VAL A 296 43.18 -29.34 8.39
N THR A 297 44.02 -30.26 8.85
CA THR A 297 45.47 -30.17 8.70
C THR A 297 45.90 -31.00 7.50
N ASP A 298 46.55 -30.37 6.53
CA ASP A 298 47.10 -31.07 5.38
C ASP A 298 48.30 -31.97 5.75
N ALA A 299 48.81 -32.72 4.77
CA ALA A 299 49.94 -33.64 4.98
C ALA A 299 51.26 -32.89 5.28
N GLU A 300 51.32 -31.60 4.96
CA GLU A 300 52.43 -30.68 5.20
C GLU A 300 52.32 -29.93 6.54
N GLY A 301 51.22 -30.09 7.29
CA GLY A 301 50.99 -29.46 8.59
C GLY A 301 50.35 -28.07 8.52
N ALA A 302 49.83 -27.64 7.37
CA ALA A 302 49.07 -26.39 7.25
C ALA A 302 47.61 -26.61 7.65
N GLU A 303 47.09 -25.70 8.48
CA GLU A 303 45.70 -25.70 8.93
C GLU A 303 44.84 -24.85 7.98
N SER A 304 43.76 -25.43 7.48
CA SER A 304 42.68 -24.73 6.77
C SER A 304 41.34 -24.94 7.48
N ILE A 305 40.48 -23.93 7.42
CA ILE A 305 39.10 -24.04 7.91
C ILE A 305 38.24 -24.57 6.76
N GLU A 306 37.66 -25.75 6.93
CA GLU A 306 36.62 -26.30 6.06
C GLU A 306 35.26 -26.18 6.74
N ILE A 307 34.20 -26.00 5.94
CA ILE A 307 32.82 -25.98 6.44
C ILE A 307 32.27 -27.39 6.31
N GLU A 308 31.92 -28.01 7.44
CA GLU A 308 31.21 -29.27 7.49
C GLU A 308 29.70 -28.99 7.61
N GLU A 309 28.95 -29.37 6.58
CA GLU A 309 27.48 -29.35 6.57
C GLU A 309 26.94 -30.66 7.13
N THR A 310 26.08 -30.57 8.14
CA THR A 310 25.41 -31.72 8.76
C THR A 310 23.90 -31.62 8.58
N ILE A 311 23.30 -32.64 7.95
CA ILE A 311 21.85 -32.82 7.90
C ILE A 311 21.45 -33.76 9.03
N TRP A 312 20.61 -33.28 9.94
CA TRP A 312 20.16 -34.00 11.11
C TRP A 312 18.64 -34.13 11.10
N ARG A 313 18.12 -35.36 11.08
CA ARG A 313 16.68 -35.66 11.06
C ARG A 313 16.22 -36.08 12.47
N GLY A 314 15.16 -35.45 12.97
CA GLY A 314 14.65 -35.65 14.33
C GLY A 314 14.20 -37.09 14.58
N SER A 315 13.34 -37.63 13.71
CA SER A 315 12.80 -38.99 13.85
C SER A 315 13.87 -40.08 13.91
N ALA A 316 14.97 -39.91 13.17
CA ALA A 316 16.10 -40.86 13.14
C ALA A 316 16.94 -40.83 14.43
N ASN A 317 16.87 -39.75 15.20
CA ASN A 317 17.69 -39.50 16.39
C ASN A 317 16.89 -39.50 17.70
N GLY A 318 15.60 -39.85 17.64
CA GLY A 318 14.73 -39.92 18.82
C GLY A 318 14.20 -38.57 19.28
N PHE A 319 14.22 -37.56 18.41
CA PHE A 319 13.64 -36.24 18.67
C PHE A 319 12.34 -36.07 17.88
N SER A 320 11.24 -35.81 18.60
CA SER A 320 9.91 -35.57 18.05
C SER A 320 9.28 -34.36 18.72
N ALA A 321 8.25 -33.79 18.08
CA ALA A 321 7.49 -32.71 18.68
C ALA A 321 6.76 -33.18 19.94
N ILE A 322 6.55 -32.24 20.87
CA ILE A 322 5.54 -32.37 21.91
C ILE A 322 4.19 -32.08 21.26
N VAL A 323 3.26 -33.03 21.31
CA VAL A 323 1.96 -32.93 20.67
C VAL A 323 0.90 -32.56 21.70
N GLU A 324 0.18 -31.47 21.44
CA GLU A 324 -0.95 -31.01 22.25
C GLU A 324 -2.22 -30.90 21.41
N GLY A 325 -3.37 -31.22 22.01
CA GLY A 325 -4.67 -31.20 21.33
C GLY A 325 -4.89 -32.35 20.33
N GLY A 326 -5.97 -32.24 19.56
CA GLY A 326 -6.37 -33.22 18.55
C GLY A 326 -7.01 -34.50 19.08
N PHE A 327 -7.82 -35.13 18.23
CA PHE A 327 -8.49 -36.40 18.50
C PHE A 327 -7.75 -37.56 17.86
N GLN A 328 -7.35 -38.54 18.67
CA GLN A 328 -6.73 -39.76 18.15
C GLN A 328 -7.76 -40.59 17.36
N ARG A 329 -7.57 -40.72 16.05
CA ARG A 329 -8.31 -41.64 15.18
C ARG A 329 -7.44 -42.83 14.78
N ARG A 330 -7.99 -43.76 14.00
CA ARG A 330 -7.27 -44.97 13.55
C ARG A 330 -6.16 -44.60 12.57
N GLY A 331 -4.95 -44.38 13.09
CA GLY A 331 -3.73 -44.16 12.31
C GLY A 331 -3.35 -42.71 12.05
N PHE A 332 -4.08 -41.73 12.61
CA PHE A 332 -3.79 -40.30 12.49
C PHE A 332 -4.42 -39.51 13.65
N LEU A 333 -3.97 -38.28 13.84
CA LEU A 333 -4.53 -37.29 14.77
C LEU A 333 -5.42 -36.33 13.98
N ALA A 334 -6.61 -36.02 14.47
CA ALA A 334 -7.58 -35.17 13.77
C ALA A 334 -7.85 -33.87 14.54
N ALA A 335 -7.95 -32.75 13.85
CA ALA A 335 -8.46 -31.48 14.36
C ALA A 335 -9.74 -31.13 13.59
N ASP A 336 -10.90 -31.47 14.16
CA ASP A 336 -12.22 -31.19 13.57
C ASP A 336 -12.88 -29.99 14.27
N GLY A 337 -13.53 -29.11 13.52
CA GLY A 337 -14.22 -27.94 14.05
C GLY A 337 -13.26 -26.98 14.77
N SER A 338 -13.54 -26.66 16.04
CA SER A 338 -12.68 -25.76 16.82
C SER A 338 -11.46 -26.44 17.46
N GLU A 339 -11.26 -27.75 17.26
CA GLU A 339 -10.11 -28.48 17.79
C GLU A 339 -8.83 -28.11 17.02
N GLN A 340 -7.68 -28.19 17.69
CA GLN A 340 -6.38 -27.84 17.09
C GLN A 340 -5.32 -28.85 17.51
N ILE A 341 -4.37 -29.12 16.61
CA ILE A 341 -3.15 -29.88 16.93
C ILE A 341 -2.00 -28.89 16.98
N ILE A 342 -1.29 -28.85 18.12
CA ILE A 342 -0.08 -28.05 18.27
C ILE A 342 1.12 -28.99 18.40
N LEU A 343 2.09 -28.83 17.51
CA LEU A 343 3.38 -29.51 17.55
C LEU A 343 4.44 -28.51 18.02
N THR A 344 5.05 -28.79 19.17
CA THR A 344 6.13 -27.97 19.73
C THR A 344 7.46 -28.68 19.60
N TYR A 345 8.34 -28.14 18.76
CA TYR A 345 9.75 -28.56 18.68
C TYR A 345 10.56 -27.69 19.63
N ASP A 346 10.94 -28.27 20.76
CA ASP A 346 11.69 -27.60 21.83
C ASP A 346 13.17 -28.01 21.78
N PHE A 347 14.04 -27.06 21.44
CA PHE A 347 15.48 -27.25 21.37
C PHE A 347 16.22 -26.87 22.66
N THR A 348 15.49 -26.45 23.71
CA THR A 348 16.10 -26.04 24.97
C THR A 348 16.75 -27.22 25.69
N GLY A 349 17.76 -26.94 26.52
CA GLY A 349 18.42 -27.97 27.34
C GLY A 349 17.51 -28.62 28.39
N GLU A 350 16.30 -28.11 28.61
CA GLU A 350 15.28 -28.72 29.46
C GLU A 350 14.65 -29.95 28.77
N ASN A 351 14.49 -29.90 27.44
CA ASN A 351 14.08 -31.04 26.66
C ASN A 351 15.24 -32.01 26.42
N ARG A 352 15.36 -33.01 27.29
CA ARG A 352 16.40 -34.06 27.20
C ARG A 352 16.33 -34.91 25.93
N SER A 353 15.25 -34.81 25.16
CA SER A 353 15.11 -35.52 23.88
C SER A 353 15.88 -34.82 22.76
N TYR A 354 16.24 -33.54 22.93
CA TYR A 354 17.06 -32.82 21.96
C TYR A 354 18.54 -33.19 22.12
N ASN A 355 19.07 -33.91 21.13
CA ASN A 355 20.46 -34.30 20.98
C ASN A 355 21.04 -33.85 19.61
N GLY A 356 20.43 -32.82 19.02
CA GLY A 356 20.80 -32.27 17.72
C GLY A 356 22.04 -31.35 17.75
N PRO A 357 22.31 -30.65 16.64
CA PRO A 357 23.39 -29.67 16.54
C PRO A 357 23.26 -28.53 17.57
N ASP A 358 24.36 -27.83 17.83
CA ASP A 358 24.29 -26.62 18.65
C ASP A 358 23.47 -25.54 17.93
N LEU A 359 22.61 -24.83 18.66
CA LEU A 359 21.68 -23.85 18.09
C LEU A 359 22.41 -22.75 17.29
N SER A 360 23.63 -22.37 17.72
CA SER A 360 24.43 -21.37 17.01
C SER A 360 24.99 -21.86 15.67
N THR A 361 24.93 -23.16 15.40
CA THR A 361 25.40 -23.79 14.14
C THR A 361 24.26 -24.06 13.16
N ILE A 362 22.99 -23.98 13.59
CA ILE A 362 21.84 -24.27 12.75
C ILE A 362 21.66 -23.17 11.70
N ARG A 363 21.66 -23.57 10.43
CA ARG A 363 21.47 -22.68 9.29
C ARG A 363 20.05 -22.68 8.77
N LYS A 364 19.35 -23.81 8.90
CA LYS A 364 18.01 -24.02 8.37
C LYS A 364 17.29 -25.11 9.16
N VAL A 365 15.98 -24.92 9.31
CA VAL A 365 15.07 -25.91 9.87
C VAL A 365 13.91 -26.11 8.90
N SER A 366 13.60 -27.35 8.59
CA SER A 366 12.47 -27.73 7.75
C SER A 366 11.57 -28.70 8.48
N ILE A 367 10.27 -28.53 8.31
CA ILE A 367 9.25 -29.36 8.92
C ILE A 367 8.56 -30.13 7.80
N GLU A 368 8.47 -31.45 7.97
CA GLU A 368 7.75 -32.34 7.05
C GLU A 368 6.50 -32.86 7.77
N LEU A 369 5.31 -32.66 7.18
CA LEU A 369 4.05 -33.18 7.69
C LEU A 369 3.35 -34.03 6.63
N ALA A 370 2.89 -35.23 7.00
CA ALA A 370 1.96 -35.99 6.17
C ALA A 370 0.54 -35.65 6.62
N VAL A 371 -0.18 -34.89 5.80
CA VAL A 371 -1.50 -34.33 6.12
C VAL A 371 -2.53 -34.68 5.05
N ALA A 372 -3.80 -34.74 5.44
CA ALA A 372 -4.94 -34.85 4.55
C ALA A 372 -6.13 -34.06 5.12
N ASN A 373 -7.24 -34.08 4.39
CA ASN A 373 -8.49 -33.38 4.65
C ASN A 373 -8.40 -31.85 4.57
N ASP A 374 -9.36 -31.14 5.17
CA ASP A 374 -9.48 -29.69 5.19
C ASP A 374 -8.58 -29.06 6.25
N TYR A 375 -7.27 -29.03 5.97
CA TYR A 375 -6.27 -28.56 6.90
C TYR A 375 -5.89 -27.10 6.66
N HIS A 376 -5.67 -26.37 7.75
CA HIS A 376 -4.97 -25.09 7.79
C HIS A 376 -3.72 -25.25 8.66
N ILE A 377 -2.54 -25.00 8.08
CA ILE A 377 -1.25 -25.16 8.75
C ILE A 377 -0.62 -23.78 8.95
N GLU A 378 -0.25 -23.51 10.19
CA GLU A 378 0.42 -22.28 10.59
C GLU A 378 1.67 -22.58 11.41
N MET A 379 2.62 -21.64 11.39
CA MET A 379 3.92 -21.78 12.04
C MET A 379 4.28 -20.52 12.83
N GLY A 380 4.93 -20.71 13.98
CA GLY A 380 5.48 -19.65 14.82
C GLY A 380 6.74 -20.08 15.58
N SER A 381 7.33 -19.15 16.34
CA SER A 381 8.48 -19.42 17.22
C SER A 381 8.50 -18.48 18.42
N ASP A 382 9.44 -18.73 19.33
CA ASP A 382 9.81 -17.82 20.43
C ASP A 382 10.43 -16.49 19.97
N ARG A 383 10.67 -16.31 18.66
CA ARG A 383 11.15 -15.06 18.03
C ARG A 383 10.10 -14.37 17.16
N GLN A 384 8.94 -14.99 16.98
CA GLN A 384 7.80 -14.47 16.22
C GLN A 384 6.65 -14.20 17.18
N THR A 385 6.64 -13.04 17.82
CA THR A 385 5.75 -12.76 18.97
C THR A 385 4.96 -11.47 18.84
N ASN A 386 3.83 -11.37 19.56
CA ASN A 386 3.16 -10.10 19.77
C ASN A 386 3.94 -9.22 20.77
N LEU A 387 3.76 -7.89 20.70
CA LEU A 387 4.37 -6.95 21.63
C LEU A 387 3.31 -6.18 22.42
N PRO A 388 3.49 -5.94 23.73
CA PRO A 388 4.63 -6.32 24.57
C PRO A 388 4.50 -7.71 25.24
N GLN A 389 3.44 -8.48 24.97
CA GLN A 389 3.11 -9.70 25.72
C GLN A 389 4.07 -10.88 25.43
N GLY A 390 4.73 -10.90 24.28
CA GLY A 390 5.74 -11.91 23.94
C GLY A 390 5.15 -13.30 23.66
N GLN A 391 3.87 -13.39 23.33
CA GLN A 391 3.21 -14.64 22.95
C GLN A 391 3.55 -14.99 21.51
N PRO A 392 3.85 -16.27 21.20
CA PRO A 392 4.07 -16.71 19.82
C PRO A 392 2.88 -16.42 18.93
N VAL A 393 3.18 -15.97 17.71
CA VAL A 393 2.21 -15.64 16.67
C VAL A 393 2.35 -16.67 15.57
N PHE A 394 1.21 -17.15 15.07
CA PHE A 394 1.16 -18.15 14.01
C PHE A 394 0.91 -17.46 12.67
N LEU A 395 1.72 -17.77 11.67
CA LEU A 395 1.54 -17.31 10.30
C LEU A 395 1.23 -18.50 9.40
N THR A 396 0.21 -18.36 8.55
CA THR A 396 -0.20 -19.39 7.58
C THR A 396 0.96 -19.82 6.69
N GLN A 397 1.15 -21.14 6.60
CA GLN A 397 2.14 -21.79 5.75
C GLN A 397 1.49 -22.45 4.55
N GLU A 398 0.35 -23.13 4.76
CA GLU A 398 -0.36 -23.91 3.75
C GLU A 398 -1.82 -24.09 4.17
N ARG A 399 -2.74 -24.15 3.21
CA ARG A 399 -4.15 -24.54 3.38
C ARG A 399 -4.52 -25.62 2.38
N ALA A 400 -5.52 -26.43 2.72
CA ALA A 400 -6.09 -27.39 1.79
C ALA A 400 -6.87 -26.67 0.67
N ALA A 401 -6.92 -27.30 -0.51
CA ALA A 401 -7.78 -26.82 -1.59
C ALA A 401 -9.17 -27.42 -1.43
N GLY A 402 -10.14 -26.57 -1.08
CA GLY A 402 -11.53 -26.95 -0.77
C GLY A 402 -11.67 -27.79 0.50
N ASN A 403 -12.92 -28.09 0.88
CA ASN A 403 -13.25 -28.83 2.10
C ASN A 403 -13.25 -30.36 1.89
N VAL A 404 -12.05 -30.96 1.81
CA VAL A 404 -11.88 -32.42 1.63
C VAL A 404 -12.01 -33.15 2.96
N GLN A 405 -12.80 -34.22 3.04
CA GLN A 405 -13.07 -34.93 4.32
C GLN A 405 -12.74 -36.42 4.31
N ASP A 406 -12.40 -36.98 3.14
CA ASP A 406 -12.28 -38.42 2.91
C ASP A 406 -10.83 -38.94 2.85
N GLY A 407 -9.85 -38.06 3.06
CA GLY A 407 -8.42 -38.35 3.01
C GLY A 407 -7.86 -38.51 1.60
N SER A 408 -8.62 -38.19 0.56
CA SER A 408 -8.21 -38.34 -0.85
C SER A 408 -7.03 -37.43 -1.24
N ASN A 409 -6.81 -36.34 -0.51
CA ASN A 409 -5.74 -35.37 -0.69
C ASN A 409 -4.51 -35.62 0.21
N LEU A 410 -4.31 -36.85 0.72
CA LEU A 410 -3.13 -37.18 1.54
C LEU A 410 -1.83 -36.83 0.80
N GLN A 411 -1.05 -35.94 1.39
CA GLN A 411 0.22 -35.50 0.84
C GLN A 411 1.25 -35.20 1.92
N LEU A 412 2.52 -35.18 1.51
CA LEU A 412 3.63 -34.72 2.33
C LEU A 412 3.86 -33.24 2.02
N VAL A 413 3.59 -32.36 2.98
CA VAL A 413 3.91 -30.94 2.90
C VAL A 413 5.23 -30.67 3.63
N SER A 414 6.08 -29.83 3.06
CA SER A 414 7.36 -29.45 3.64
C SER A 414 7.53 -27.93 3.56
N PHE A 415 7.87 -27.32 4.69
CA PHE A 415 8.07 -25.88 4.77
C PHE A 415 9.28 -25.56 5.64
N GLU A 416 10.00 -24.50 5.29
CA GLU A 416 11.20 -24.07 5.99
C GLU A 416 10.86 -22.95 6.98
N TYR A 417 11.37 -23.05 8.20
CA TYR A 417 11.16 -22.00 9.20
C TYR A 417 12.00 -20.77 8.85
N GLY A 418 11.40 -19.58 8.96
CA GLY A 418 12.12 -18.31 8.91
C GLY A 418 11.27 -17.16 9.44
N LEU A 419 11.93 -16.06 9.81
CA LEU A 419 11.26 -14.80 10.14
C LEU A 419 11.04 -13.98 8.86
N PRO A 420 9.88 -13.31 8.70
CA PRO A 420 9.61 -12.44 7.57
C PRO A 420 10.68 -11.36 7.35
N THR A 421 11.09 -11.16 6.09
CA THR A 421 12.09 -10.15 5.70
C THR A 421 11.65 -9.22 4.58
N GLY A 422 10.58 -9.55 3.86
CA GLY A 422 9.99 -8.66 2.86
C GLY A 422 8.84 -9.31 2.10
N ASN A 423 8.12 -8.50 1.34
CA ASN A 423 7.10 -8.91 0.39
C ASN A 423 7.39 -8.23 -0.96
N ASP A 424 7.32 -8.97 -2.06
CA ASP A 424 7.29 -8.40 -3.40
C ASP A 424 6.12 -8.89 -4.24
N ILE A 425 5.78 -8.10 -5.25
CA ILE A 425 4.79 -8.44 -6.26
C ILE A 425 5.39 -8.13 -7.61
N PHE A 426 5.41 -9.11 -8.50
CA PHE A 426 5.73 -8.92 -9.91
C PHE A 426 4.49 -9.14 -10.76
N GLY A 427 4.28 -8.23 -11.71
CA GLY A 427 3.03 -8.11 -12.43
C GLY A 427 3.18 -7.80 -13.91
N GLY A 428 2.16 -8.14 -14.69
CA GLY A 428 2.08 -7.82 -16.11
C GLY A 428 0.67 -7.46 -16.54
N THR A 429 0.54 -6.42 -17.37
CA THR A 429 -0.75 -5.99 -17.93
C THR A 429 -0.75 -6.03 -19.44
N ILE A 430 -1.92 -6.33 -20.03
CA ILE A 430 -2.19 -6.19 -21.46
C ILE A 430 -3.49 -5.41 -21.61
N GLU A 431 -3.41 -4.29 -22.33
CA GLU A 431 -4.57 -3.50 -22.73
C GLU A 431 -4.68 -3.56 -24.25
N VAL A 432 -5.85 -3.96 -24.76
CA VAL A 432 -6.18 -3.93 -26.18
C VAL A 432 -7.37 -3.01 -26.36
N ASN A 433 -7.20 -1.94 -27.13
CA ASN A 433 -8.24 -0.93 -27.36
C ASN A 433 -8.82 -1.06 -28.77
N ASN A 434 -10.13 -1.24 -28.85
CA ASN A 434 -10.92 -1.25 -30.09
C ASN A 434 -10.41 -2.19 -31.19
N LEU A 435 -9.88 -3.36 -30.83
CA LEU A 435 -9.47 -4.37 -31.80
C LEU A 435 -10.71 -5.12 -32.30
N LEU A 436 -11.11 -4.88 -33.55
CA LEU A 436 -12.37 -5.42 -34.13
C LEU A 436 -13.63 -5.03 -33.32
N GLY A 437 -13.55 -3.92 -32.57
CA GLY A 437 -14.59 -3.42 -31.66
C GLY A 437 -14.56 -4.05 -30.26
N PHE A 438 -13.53 -4.83 -29.92
CA PHE A 438 -13.32 -5.33 -28.57
C PHE A 438 -12.28 -4.49 -27.84
N ASP A 439 -12.57 -4.22 -26.57
CA ASP A 439 -11.65 -3.71 -25.59
C ASP A 439 -11.32 -4.84 -24.61
N ILE A 440 -10.03 -5.08 -24.36
CA ILE A 440 -9.55 -6.14 -23.46
C ILE A 440 -8.60 -5.51 -22.45
N TYR A 441 -8.79 -5.84 -21.19
CA TYR A 441 -7.83 -5.60 -20.13
C TYR A 441 -7.48 -6.93 -19.50
N ALA A 442 -6.20 -7.22 -19.31
CA ALA A 442 -5.75 -8.39 -18.56
C ALA A 442 -4.61 -7.98 -17.64
N GLU A 443 -4.61 -8.53 -16.43
CA GLU A 443 -3.55 -8.37 -15.44
C GLU A 443 -3.26 -9.72 -14.78
N TYR A 444 -1.98 -9.99 -14.55
CA TYR A 444 -1.49 -11.14 -13.80
C TYR A 444 -0.40 -10.66 -12.86
N ASP A 445 -0.50 -11.02 -11.59
CA ASP A 445 0.43 -10.68 -10.54
C ASP A 445 0.77 -11.91 -9.71
N ARG A 446 2.02 -11.95 -9.23
CA ARG A 446 2.50 -12.94 -8.28
C ARG A 446 3.11 -12.23 -7.09
N SER A 447 2.54 -12.45 -5.92
CA SER A 447 3.10 -12.00 -4.65
C SER A 447 4.06 -13.04 -4.09
N ARG A 448 5.15 -12.60 -3.44
CA ARG A 448 6.13 -13.46 -2.77
C ARG A 448 6.51 -12.88 -1.42
N ARG A 449 6.24 -13.64 -0.38
CA ARG A 449 6.56 -13.28 1.01
C ARG A 449 7.83 -14.02 1.43
N TYR A 450 8.90 -13.26 1.63
CA TYR A 450 10.22 -13.79 1.95
C TYR A 450 10.41 -13.98 3.45
N ARG A 451 11.10 -15.06 3.81
CA ARG A 451 11.52 -15.36 5.17
C ARG A 451 12.95 -15.88 5.21
N LYS A 452 13.62 -15.66 6.34
CA LYS A 452 15.00 -16.10 6.56
C LYS A 452 15.17 -16.71 7.94
N TYR A 453 15.93 -17.79 8.04
CA TYR A 453 16.24 -18.42 9.33
C TYR A 453 17.22 -17.54 10.14
N PRO A 454 16.86 -17.08 11.35
CA PRO A 454 17.70 -16.24 12.19
C PRO A 454 18.81 -17.03 12.89
N ASN A 455 20.05 -16.59 12.68
CA ASN A 455 21.22 -17.02 13.44
C ASN A 455 22.38 -16.05 13.21
N ARG A 456 22.89 -15.46 14.31
CA ARG A 456 23.98 -14.46 14.32
C ARG A 456 25.30 -14.93 13.71
N ARG A 457 25.53 -16.24 13.67
CA ARG A 457 26.75 -16.81 13.09
C ARG A 457 26.87 -16.48 11.60
N PHE A 458 25.75 -16.34 10.89
CA PHE A 458 25.72 -16.17 9.45
C PHE A 458 25.38 -14.73 9.07
N SER A 459 26.12 -14.16 8.12
CA SER A 459 25.74 -12.91 7.44
C SER A 459 24.79 -13.19 6.25
N LYS A 460 24.92 -14.37 5.63
CA LYS A 460 24.04 -14.87 4.56
C LYS A 460 23.12 -15.95 5.11
N HIS A 461 21.87 -15.59 5.31
CA HIS A 461 20.85 -16.50 5.78
C HIS A 461 20.21 -17.28 4.64
N HIS A 462 19.77 -18.50 4.93
CA HIS A 462 18.96 -19.28 4.01
C HIS A 462 17.61 -18.59 3.77
N LEU A 463 17.18 -18.53 2.51
CA LEU A 463 16.00 -17.81 2.04
C LEU A 463 14.92 -18.82 1.65
N ASP A 464 13.71 -18.60 2.12
CA ASP A 464 12.51 -19.29 1.67
C ASP A 464 11.39 -18.27 1.39
N SER A 465 10.38 -18.66 0.63
CA SER A 465 9.25 -17.79 0.27
C SER A 465 7.97 -18.55 -0.02
N ASN A 466 6.82 -17.98 0.36
CA ASN A 466 5.52 -18.39 -0.16
C ASN A 466 5.15 -17.52 -1.36
N GLU A 467 4.62 -18.14 -2.40
CA GLU A 467 4.14 -17.46 -3.61
C GLU A 467 2.62 -17.62 -3.75
N ALA A 468 1.95 -16.58 -4.21
CA ALA A 468 0.51 -16.59 -4.47
C ALA A 468 0.17 -15.75 -5.69
N ASP A 469 -0.75 -16.24 -6.54
CA ASP A 469 -1.10 -15.63 -7.81
C ASP A 469 -2.45 -14.91 -7.76
N ALA A 470 -2.54 -13.81 -8.49
CA ALA A 470 -3.79 -13.11 -8.79
C ALA A 470 -3.85 -12.77 -10.27
N TRP A 471 -5.02 -12.89 -10.89
CA TRP A 471 -5.21 -12.46 -12.27
C TRP A 471 -6.65 -12.06 -12.56
N MET A 472 -6.81 -11.15 -13.51
CA MET A 472 -8.12 -10.76 -14.06
C MET A 472 -8.05 -10.54 -15.57
N VAL A 473 -9.19 -10.77 -16.23
CA VAL A 473 -9.39 -10.50 -17.65
C VAL A 473 -10.79 -9.92 -17.86
N ASN A 474 -10.83 -8.70 -18.39
CA ASN A 474 -12.05 -8.01 -18.78
C ASN A 474 -12.11 -7.87 -20.29
N VAL A 475 -13.23 -8.25 -20.89
CA VAL A 475 -13.49 -8.15 -22.32
C VAL A 475 -14.81 -7.43 -22.51
N SER A 476 -14.79 -6.33 -23.27
CA SER A 476 -16.01 -5.60 -23.59
C SER A 476 -16.11 -5.30 -25.08
N ARG A 477 -17.34 -5.15 -25.56
CA ARG A 477 -17.62 -4.72 -26.93
C ARG A 477 -18.90 -3.91 -26.95
N LYS A 478 -18.78 -2.66 -27.40
CA LYS A 478 -19.92 -1.75 -27.58
C LYS A 478 -20.20 -1.59 -29.07
N ARG A 479 -21.30 -2.14 -29.55
CA ARG A 479 -21.74 -2.02 -30.96
C ARG A 479 -23.23 -1.80 -31.04
N TYR A 480 -23.64 -0.53 -30.99
CA TYR A 480 -25.04 -0.14 -30.99
C TYR A 480 -25.88 -0.89 -32.05
N PRO A 481 -27.06 -1.41 -31.70
CA PRO A 481 -27.72 -1.30 -30.39
C PRO A 481 -27.25 -2.31 -29.34
N PHE A 482 -26.30 -3.21 -29.65
CA PHE A 482 -25.88 -4.28 -28.75
C PHE A 482 -24.60 -3.95 -27.98
N PHE A 483 -24.44 -4.58 -26.83
CA PHE A 483 -23.19 -4.60 -26.08
C PHE A 483 -22.96 -5.96 -25.43
N LEU A 484 -21.69 -6.25 -25.16
CA LEU A 484 -21.20 -7.45 -24.49
C LEU A 484 -20.17 -7.02 -23.47
N PHE A 485 -20.17 -7.68 -22.32
CA PHE A 485 -19.11 -7.64 -21.34
C PHE A 485 -18.89 -9.05 -20.80
N GLY A 486 -17.64 -9.39 -20.53
CA GLY A 486 -17.26 -10.59 -19.82
C GLY A 486 -16.05 -10.31 -18.95
N GLU A 487 -16.06 -10.85 -17.75
CA GLU A 487 -14.94 -10.82 -16.81
C GLU A 487 -14.63 -12.24 -16.33
N ALA A 488 -13.37 -12.50 -16.03
CA ALA A 488 -12.90 -13.71 -15.40
C ALA A 488 -11.68 -13.38 -14.54
N TYR A 489 -11.58 -14.01 -13.38
CA TYR A 489 -10.57 -13.68 -12.39
C TYR A 489 -10.27 -14.87 -11.46
N SER A 490 -9.13 -14.80 -10.80
CA SER A 490 -8.75 -15.66 -9.68
C SER A 490 -7.83 -14.88 -8.78
N MET A 491 -8.07 -14.92 -7.48
CA MET A 491 -7.15 -14.42 -6.47
C MET A 491 -6.92 -15.50 -5.42
N ASP A 492 -5.68 -15.96 -5.30
CA ASP A 492 -5.32 -16.96 -4.31
C ASP A 492 -5.54 -16.42 -2.89
N TYR A 493 -5.88 -17.31 -1.96
CA TYR A 493 -6.25 -16.94 -0.59
C TYR A 493 -5.11 -16.26 0.19
N ASP A 494 -3.86 -16.49 -0.20
CA ASP A 494 -2.68 -15.94 0.43
C ASP A 494 -1.97 -14.89 -0.43
N TYR A 495 -2.62 -14.44 -1.51
CA TYR A 495 -2.21 -13.24 -2.23
C TYR A 495 -2.21 -12.06 -1.24
N SER A 496 -1.08 -11.35 -1.19
CA SER A 496 -0.90 -10.31 -0.18
C SER A 496 -0.10 -9.13 -0.72
N THR A 497 -0.68 -7.96 -0.51
CA THR A 497 -0.06 -6.63 -0.70
C THR A 497 0.50 -6.07 0.59
N THR A 498 0.59 -6.87 1.65
CA THR A 498 1.00 -6.43 2.98
C THR A 498 2.47 -6.72 3.25
N SER A 499 3.20 -5.76 3.81
CA SER A 499 4.54 -5.96 4.36
C SER A 499 4.56 -5.60 5.83
N LEU A 500 5.34 -6.37 6.61
CA LEU A 500 5.65 -6.00 7.99
C LEU A 500 6.60 -4.79 8.02
N LEU A 501 6.54 -4.04 9.12
CA LEU A 501 7.38 -2.89 9.43
C LEU A 501 8.25 -3.22 10.63
N THR A 502 9.56 -3.02 10.46
CA THR A 502 10.49 -3.04 11.60
C THR A 502 10.39 -1.77 12.43
N ARG A 503 10.48 -1.91 13.76
CA ARG A 503 10.75 -0.79 14.66
C ARG A 503 12.23 -0.39 14.59
N ALA A 504 12.56 0.79 15.11
CA ALA A 504 13.94 1.31 15.11
C ALA A 504 14.94 0.39 15.86
N ASN A 505 14.48 -0.26 16.94
CA ASN A 505 15.26 -1.26 17.70
C ASN A 505 15.42 -2.60 16.96
N GLY A 506 14.74 -2.80 15.83
CA GLY A 506 14.76 -4.04 15.05
C GLY A 506 13.75 -5.09 15.51
N GLU A 507 12.97 -4.84 16.56
CA GLU A 507 11.87 -5.72 16.93
C GLU A 507 10.69 -5.55 15.98
N MET A 508 9.87 -6.59 15.89
CA MET A 508 8.64 -6.59 15.11
C MET A 508 7.49 -7.11 15.95
N ASP A 509 6.32 -6.50 15.75
CA ASP A 509 5.06 -7.02 16.23
C ASP A 509 4.39 -7.74 15.06
N TYR A 510 4.00 -8.99 15.23
CA TYR A 510 3.39 -9.78 14.17
C TYR A 510 1.85 -9.79 14.24
N THR A 511 1.26 -8.99 15.14
CA THR A 511 -0.20 -9.00 15.38
C THR A 511 -0.88 -7.66 15.28
N ASP A 512 -0.18 -6.54 15.48
CA ASP A 512 -0.77 -5.20 15.49
C ASP A 512 -0.73 -4.56 14.09
N PRO A 513 -1.83 -4.57 13.31
CA PRO A 513 -1.83 -4.00 11.97
C PRO A 513 -1.60 -2.48 12.01
N THR A 514 -2.02 -1.82 13.09
CA THR A 514 -1.96 -0.36 13.19
C THR A 514 -0.54 0.17 13.27
N THR A 515 0.42 -0.60 13.79
CA THR A 515 1.82 -0.16 13.90
C THR A 515 2.83 -1.02 13.16
N ALA A 516 2.46 -2.23 12.78
CA ALA A 516 3.39 -3.17 12.18
C ALA A 516 3.15 -3.41 10.69
N TYR A 517 2.01 -3.03 10.12
CA TYR A 517 1.68 -3.38 8.73
C TYR A 517 1.81 -2.17 7.81
N TYR A 518 2.21 -2.44 6.57
CA TYR A 518 2.21 -1.49 5.47
C TYR A 518 1.63 -2.15 4.23
N GLU A 519 0.55 -1.59 3.73
CA GLU A 519 -0.21 -2.13 2.59
C GLU A 519 0.24 -1.48 1.29
N PHE A 520 0.38 -2.24 0.21
CA PHE A 520 0.65 -1.69 -1.12
C PHE A 520 -0.64 -1.21 -1.77
N VAL A 521 -1.72 -1.97 -1.58
CA VAL A 521 -3.09 -1.62 -1.95
C VAL A 521 -3.84 -1.35 -0.65
N GLU A 522 -4.41 -0.16 -0.55
CA GLU A 522 -5.12 0.29 0.64
C GLU A 522 -6.60 -0.09 0.60
N ASP A 523 -7.23 -0.14 1.78
CA ASP A 523 -8.68 -0.10 2.00
C ASP A 523 -9.13 1.38 1.98
N ASN A 524 -9.82 1.77 0.92
CA ASN A 524 -10.28 3.13 0.65
C ASN A 524 -11.50 3.10 -0.30
N ASP A 525 -12.56 2.41 0.12
CA ASP A 525 -13.72 2.09 -0.72
C ASP A 525 -14.37 3.33 -1.38
N ASP A 526 -14.31 4.49 -0.71
CA ASP A 526 -14.90 5.77 -1.16
C ASP A 526 -13.99 6.60 -2.10
N GLN A 527 -12.77 6.13 -2.32
CA GLN A 527 -11.68 6.76 -3.10
C GLN A 527 -11.31 8.21 -2.70
N ASP A 528 -11.49 8.59 -1.44
CA ASP A 528 -11.07 9.88 -0.92
C ASP A 528 -9.54 9.96 -0.61
N ARG A 529 -9.12 10.90 0.26
CA ARG A 529 -7.70 11.09 0.63
C ARG A 529 -7.30 10.34 1.91
N TYR A 530 -8.26 9.78 2.62
CA TYR A 530 -8.11 9.12 3.90
C TYR A 530 -8.50 7.64 3.75
N PRO A 531 -7.57 6.72 3.96
CA PRO A 531 -7.88 5.30 3.99
C PRO A 531 -8.81 4.97 5.15
N ASP A 532 -9.63 3.95 4.99
CA ASP A 532 -10.50 3.41 6.04
C ASP A 532 -9.67 2.76 7.15
N TRP A 533 -8.53 2.17 6.77
CA TRP A 533 -7.58 1.62 7.71
C TRP A 533 -6.75 2.66 8.47
N GLN A 534 -6.64 2.42 9.77
CA GLN A 534 -5.64 3.09 10.59
C GLN A 534 -4.29 2.35 10.52
N ARG A 535 -3.26 2.99 9.95
CA ARG A 535 -1.86 2.52 9.95
C ARG A 535 -0.89 3.60 10.46
N VAL A 536 0.28 3.18 10.94
CA VAL A 536 1.32 4.09 11.41
C VAL A 536 1.93 4.84 10.23
N ASN A 537 2.26 6.11 10.45
CA ASN A 537 2.82 6.99 9.42
C ASN A 537 1.89 7.24 8.22
N GLN A 538 0.60 6.93 8.34
CA GLN A 538 -0.43 7.21 7.36
C GLN A 538 -1.43 8.23 7.93
N GLY A 539 -2.04 9.05 7.07
CA GLY A 539 -3.13 9.95 7.49
C GLY A 539 -4.46 9.22 7.36
N GLY A 540 -5.13 8.92 8.46
CA GLY A 540 -6.37 8.14 8.56
C GLY A 540 -6.65 7.80 10.03
N PRO A 541 -7.64 6.94 10.35
CA PRO A 541 -8.62 6.39 9.41
C PRO A 541 -9.60 7.46 8.95
N ASP A 542 -10.30 7.23 7.84
CA ASP A 542 -11.51 8.00 7.55
C ASP A 542 -12.56 7.77 8.65
N ARG A 543 -13.37 8.78 8.93
CA ARG A 543 -14.28 8.80 10.07
C ARG A 543 -15.72 9.11 9.68
N GLU A 544 -15.95 9.60 8.47
CA GLU A 544 -17.15 10.39 8.19
C GLU A 544 -17.76 10.12 6.80
N ILE A 545 -17.05 9.45 5.87
CA ILE A 545 -17.44 9.30 4.47
C ILE A 545 -17.42 7.83 4.08
N PHE A 546 -18.51 7.41 3.43
CA PHE A 546 -18.72 6.03 3.00
C PHE A 546 -19.03 5.99 1.52
N PRO A 547 -18.74 4.87 0.84
CA PRO A 547 -19.05 4.67 -0.57
C PRO A 547 -20.50 5.04 -0.89
N GLY A 548 -20.69 6.08 -1.68
CA GLY A 548 -22.01 6.56 -2.09
C GLY A 548 -22.83 7.29 -1.02
N TRP A 549 -22.35 7.46 0.22
CA TRP A 549 -23.02 8.24 1.27
C TRP A 549 -22.71 9.74 1.22
N ASP A 550 -21.73 10.15 0.41
CA ASP A 550 -21.44 11.54 0.04
C ASP A 550 -21.35 11.66 -1.50
N GLU A 551 -22.51 11.67 -2.17
CA GLU A 551 -22.55 11.81 -3.64
C GLU A 551 -22.12 13.20 -4.10
N ASN A 552 -22.21 14.19 -3.22
CA ASN A 552 -21.99 15.59 -3.53
C ASN A 552 -20.52 16.03 -3.29
N ASN A 553 -19.72 15.19 -2.62
CA ASN A 553 -18.30 15.34 -2.28
C ASN A 553 -18.01 16.55 -1.38
N ASP A 554 -18.84 16.82 -0.39
CA ASP A 554 -18.64 17.89 0.60
C ASP A 554 -18.09 17.41 1.95
N PHE A 555 -17.74 16.13 2.05
CA PHE A 555 -17.21 15.47 3.25
C PHE A 555 -18.24 15.42 4.40
N ILE A 556 -19.54 15.46 4.06
CA ILE A 556 -20.65 15.36 4.98
C ILE A 556 -21.63 14.33 4.44
N SER A 557 -22.06 13.38 5.29
CA SER A 557 -23.05 12.39 4.89
C SER A 557 -24.33 13.05 4.36
N ASP A 558 -24.77 12.64 3.17
CA ASP A 558 -26.01 13.08 2.52
C ASP A 558 -27.27 12.69 3.31
N PHE A 559 -27.13 11.77 4.27
CA PHE A 559 -28.21 11.29 5.14
C PHE A 559 -28.32 12.09 6.45
N ASN A 560 -27.37 12.97 6.73
CA ASN A 560 -27.38 13.84 7.91
C ASN A 560 -26.54 15.11 7.70
N GLN A 561 -26.95 15.96 6.75
CA GLN A 561 -26.19 17.11 6.26
C GLN A 561 -25.99 18.23 7.29
N ASN A 562 -26.76 18.22 8.38
CA ASN A 562 -26.65 19.21 9.45
C ASN A 562 -25.84 18.70 10.67
N ASN A 563 -25.31 17.48 10.62
CA ASN A 563 -24.42 16.92 11.61
C ASN A 563 -22.99 17.45 11.42
N SER A 564 -22.35 17.89 12.50
CA SER A 564 -20.95 18.30 12.48
C SER A 564 -20.32 18.15 13.86
N THR A 565 -18.99 18.08 13.92
CA THR A 565 -18.26 17.99 15.20
C THR A 565 -18.61 19.13 16.18
N PHE A 566 -18.96 20.32 15.67
CA PHE A 566 -19.31 21.48 16.50
C PHE A 566 -20.79 21.58 16.85
N ARG A 567 -21.65 20.92 16.07
CA ARG A 567 -23.10 20.89 16.23
C ARG A 567 -23.57 19.49 15.83
N PRO A 568 -23.41 18.52 16.74
CA PRO A 568 -23.80 17.16 16.42
C PRO A 568 -25.31 17.08 16.28
N ASN A 569 -25.77 16.38 15.23
CA ASN A 569 -27.16 16.00 15.06
C ASN A 569 -27.28 14.48 15.13
N TYR A 570 -27.96 14.01 16.18
CA TYR A 570 -28.13 12.58 16.46
C TYR A 570 -29.41 12.01 15.84
N ILE A 571 -30.08 12.75 14.95
CA ILE A 571 -31.30 12.32 14.26
C ILE A 571 -31.02 12.44 12.77
N PRO A 572 -30.96 11.33 12.00
CA PRO A 572 -30.78 11.40 10.56
C PRO A 572 -31.83 12.30 9.89
N ASP A 573 -31.47 12.94 8.77
CA ASP A 573 -32.33 13.92 8.10
C ASP A 573 -33.69 13.33 7.69
N TYR A 574 -33.72 12.04 7.34
CA TYR A 574 -34.93 11.31 6.98
C TYR A 574 -35.85 10.92 8.16
N GLU A 575 -35.39 11.07 9.41
CA GLU A 575 -36.18 10.88 10.63
C GLU A 575 -36.54 12.20 11.33
N GLU A 576 -36.01 13.34 10.87
CA GLU A 576 -36.25 14.62 11.52
C GLU A 576 -37.76 14.99 11.53
N PRO A 577 -38.28 15.56 12.63
CA PRO A 577 -39.69 15.98 12.72
C PRO A 577 -40.10 17.04 11.68
N PHE A 578 -39.12 17.74 11.13
CA PHE A 578 -39.26 18.69 10.04
C PHE A 578 -38.34 18.24 8.90
N LEU A 579 -38.85 18.13 7.68
CA LEU A 579 -38.06 17.79 6.50
C LEU A 579 -37.26 19.03 6.05
N ARG A 580 -36.19 19.38 6.76
CA ARG A 580 -35.28 20.46 6.37
C ARG A 580 -34.43 20.07 5.18
N TYR A 581 -33.98 18.81 5.18
CA TYR A 581 -33.16 18.21 4.15
C TYR A 581 -33.94 17.11 3.46
N SER A 582 -33.66 16.93 2.17
CA SER A 582 -34.35 15.96 1.33
C SER A 582 -33.54 14.68 1.26
N ALA A 583 -33.55 13.91 2.34
CA ALA A 583 -32.94 12.58 2.39
C ALA A 583 -34.03 11.50 2.39
N ASP A 584 -33.86 10.47 1.58
CA ASP A 584 -34.65 9.25 1.73
C ASP A 584 -33.95 8.32 2.73
N ARG A 585 -34.72 7.43 3.35
CA ARG A 585 -34.10 6.38 4.15
C ARG A 585 -33.29 5.42 3.25
N PRO A 586 -32.15 4.88 3.72
CA PRO A 586 -31.31 3.98 2.93
C PRO A 586 -32.06 2.78 2.32
N GLU A 587 -33.14 2.29 2.93
CA GLU A 587 -33.90 1.15 2.40
C GLU A 587 -34.59 1.44 1.06
N PHE A 588 -34.78 2.72 0.71
CA PHE A 588 -35.33 3.15 -0.58
C PHE A 588 -34.27 3.30 -1.69
N LEU A 589 -32.99 3.18 -1.36
CA LEU A 589 -31.92 3.12 -2.35
C LEU A 589 -32.08 1.84 -3.18
N PHE A 590 -31.75 1.94 -4.47
CA PHE A 590 -31.86 0.85 -5.42
C PHE A 590 -30.57 0.75 -6.24
N GLY A 591 -30.26 -0.45 -6.70
CA GLY A 591 -29.06 -0.70 -7.48
C GLY A 591 -28.85 -2.18 -7.71
N VAL A 592 -27.67 -2.50 -8.21
CA VAL A 592 -27.24 -3.87 -8.39
C VAL A 592 -26.66 -4.36 -7.07
N ASP A 593 -27.01 -5.59 -6.74
CA ASP A 593 -26.51 -6.40 -5.64
C ASP A 593 -26.07 -7.71 -6.31
N MET A 594 -24.77 -7.93 -6.51
CA MET A 594 -24.24 -9.12 -7.21
C MET A 594 -23.79 -10.24 -6.28
N ASN A 595 -23.46 -9.94 -5.02
CA ASN A 595 -23.03 -10.90 -3.99
C ASN A 595 -24.21 -11.37 -3.10
N ASN A 596 -25.41 -10.82 -3.31
CA ASN A 596 -26.66 -11.28 -2.71
C ASN A 596 -26.73 -11.14 -1.18
N ASN A 597 -26.03 -10.16 -0.60
CA ASN A 597 -25.99 -9.92 0.85
C ASN A 597 -27.01 -8.88 1.36
N PHE A 598 -27.97 -8.47 0.51
CA PHE A 598 -28.99 -7.42 0.72
C PHE A 598 -28.54 -5.96 0.57
N TRP A 599 -27.24 -5.71 0.44
CA TRP A 599 -26.71 -4.37 0.20
C TRP A 599 -26.42 -4.19 -1.28
N ILE A 600 -26.52 -2.95 -1.72
CA ILE A 600 -26.27 -2.60 -3.12
C ILE A 600 -24.77 -2.38 -3.23
N ASP A 601 -24.09 -3.06 -4.16
CA ASP A 601 -22.63 -3.06 -4.36
C ASP A 601 -21.99 -1.66 -4.26
N ARG A 602 -22.70 -0.63 -4.73
CA ARG A 602 -22.25 0.77 -4.71
C ARG A 602 -22.04 1.35 -3.30
N PHE A 603 -22.77 0.84 -2.31
CA PHE A 603 -22.78 1.33 -0.92
C PHE A 603 -22.15 0.32 0.03
N GLU A 604 -21.56 -0.75 -0.50
CA GLU A 604 -20.83 -1.71 0.30
C GLU A 604 -19.50 -1.12 0.72
N ASN A 605 -19.05 -1.58 1.89
CA ASN A 605 -17.77 -1.27 2.47
C ASN A 605 -17.33 -2.53 3.21
N ASP A 606 -16.05 -2.82 3.20
CA ASP A 606 -15.50 -3.94 3.96
C ASP A 606 -14.32 -3.48 4.84
N GLU A 607 -13.43 -4.41 5.21
CA GLU A 607 -12.18 -4.09 5.91
C GLU A 607 -11.00 -4.82 5.22
N GLU A 608 -11.08 -5.01 3.91
CA GLU A 608 -10.12 -5.70 3.06
C GLU A 608 -9.44 -4.69 2.10
N PRO A 609 -8.29 -5.03 1.47
CA PRO A 609 -7.70 -4.14 0.48
C PRO A 609 -8.64 -3.99 -0.74
N ASP A 610 -8.70 -2.79 -1.35
CA ASP A 610 -9.49 -2.46 -2.55
C ASP A 610 -9.03 -3.22 -3.83
N PHE A 611 -9.05 -4.54 -3.78
CA PHE A 611 -8.85 -5.36 -4.94
C PHE A 611 -10.09 -5.30 -5.84
N PRO A 612 -9.93 -5.50 -7.16
CA PRO A 612 -11.09 -5.59 -8.06
C PRO A 612 -12.02 -6.78 -7.75
N TYR A 613 -11.51 -7.79 -7.03
CA TYR A 613 -12.19 -9.03 -6.66
C TYR A 613 -11.64 -9.50 -5.31
N ASP A 614 -12.41 -10.23 -4.51
CA ASP A 614 -11.94 -10.69 -3.20
C ASP A 614 -10.89 -11.80 -3.30
N ARG A 615 -10.07 -11.90 -2.25
CA ARG A 615 -9.15 -13.03 -2.10
C ARG A 615 -9.92 -14.32 -1.86
N ASP A 616 -9.27 -15.45 -2.13
CA ASP A 616 -9.92 -16.77 -2.02
C ASP A 616 -11.15 -16.88 -2.95
N ARG A 617 -11.11 -16.23 -4.12
CA ARG A 617 -12.17 -16.28 -5.12
C ARG A 617 -11.62 -16.66 -6.49
N ARG A 618 -12.40 -17.44 -7.23
CA ARG A 618 -12.22 -17.64 -8.66
C ARG A 618 -13.57 -17.65 -9.33
N GLY A 619 -13.74 -16.79 -10.32
CA GLY A 619 -15.04 -16.62 -10.94
C GLY A 619 -14.99 -15.88 -12.25
N GLY A 620 -16.19 -15.55 -12.71
CA GLY A 620 -16.39 -14.73 -13.87
C GLY A 620 -17.87 -14.45 -14.09
N ASN A 621 -18.12 -13.39 -14.85
CA ASN A 621 -19.45 -12.94 -15.17
C ASN A 621 -19.50 -12.54 -16.64
N ILE A 622 -20.57 -12.92 -17.32
CA ILE A 622 -20.77 -12.57 -18.72
C ILE A 622 -22.19 -12.07 -18.92
N TYR A 623 -22.32 -10.93 -19.59
CA TYR A 623 -23.62 -10.40 -19.97
C TYR A 623 -23.64 -9.82 -21.37
N VAL A 624 -24.79 -9.95 -21.99
CA VAL A 624 -25.15 -9.30 -23.25
C VAL A 624 -26.34 -8.40 -23.01
N GLY A 625 -26.44 -7.33 -23.80
CA GLY A 625 -27.62 -6.50 -23.75
C GLY A 625 -27.83 -5.69 -25.00
N ALA A 626 -28.97 -5.00 -25.02
CA ALA A 626 -29.40 -4.17 -26.11
C ALA A 626 -30.04 -2.87 -25.61
N TYR A 627 -29.74 -1.78 -26.30
CA TYR A 627 -30.50 -0.55 -26.23
C TYR A 627 -31.77 -0.72 -27.07
N ILE A 628 -32.91 -0.87 -26.41
CA ILE A 628 -34.21 -0.90 -27.09
C ILE A 628 -34.55 0.52 -27.58
N MET A 629 -34.19 1.52 -26.79
CA MET A 629 -34.15 2.94 -27.12
C MET A 629 -32.90 3.57 -26.47
N PRO A 630 -32.48 4.80 -26.82
CA PRO A 630 -31.31 5.44 -26.19
C PRO A 630 -31.39 5.54 -24.65
N ASP A 631 -32.61 5.66 -24.13
CA ASP A 631 -32.99 5.76 -22.73
C ASP A 631 -33.36 4.42 -22.08
N MET A 632 -33.42 3.31 -22.85
CA MET A 632 -33.98 2.04 -22.41
C MET A 632 -33.06 0.85 -22.73
N ARG A 633 -32.58 0.17 -21.70
CA ARG A 633 -31.60 -0.92 -21.78
C ARG A 633 -32.15 -2.21 -21.19
N LEU A 634 -31.90 -3.32 -21.89
CA LEU A 634 -32.12 -4.68 -21.38
C LEU A 634 -30.79 -5.43 -21.36
N THR A 635 -30.50 -6.12 -20.27
CA THR A 635 -29.29 -6.90 -20.05
C THR A 635 -29.67 -8.30 -19.54
N ILE A 636 -28.99 -9.34 -20.00
CA ILE A 636 -29.10 -10.71 -19.49
C ILE A 636 -27.69 -11.22 -19.27
N GLY A 637 -27.43 -11.83 -18.12
CA GLY A 637 -26.11 -12.29 -17.74
C GLY A 637 -26.11 -13.52 -16.85
N ARG A 638 -24.90 -14.03 -16.62
CA ARG A 638 -24.62 -15.14 -15.71
C ARG A 638 -23.28 -14.89 -15.01
N LYS A 639 -23.27 -14.98 -13.68
CA LYS A 639 -22.10 -14.98 -12.80
C LYS A 639 -21.89 -16.40 -12.27
N GLN A 640 -20.63 -16.80 -12.15
CA GLN A 640 -20.21 -17.99 -11.43
C GLN A 640 -18.96 -17.67 -10.63
N GLU A 641 -18.94 -18.06 -9.37
CA GLU A 641 -17.84 -17.82 -8.46
C GLU A 641 -17.69 -19.00 -7.49
N ARG A 642 -16.47 -19.25 -7.02
CA ARG A 642 -16.19 -20.25 -5.99
C ARG A 642 -15.04 -19.82 -5.10
N ALA A 643 -15.08 -20.27 -3.85
CA ALA A 643 -13.94 -20.20 -2.95
C ALA A 643 -12.84 -21.21 -3.37
N LEU A 644 -11.58 -20.90 -3.07
CA LEU A 644 -10.44 -21.79 -3.38
C LEU A 644 -10.07 -22.67 -2.17
N ALA A 645 -10.25 -22.16 -0.96
CA ALA A 645 -9.93 -22.83 0.29
C ALA A 645 -11.13 -23.54 0.95
N SER A 646 -12.37 -23.28 0.51
CA SER A 646 -13.58 -23.93 1.05
C SER A 646 -14.51 -24.43 -0.06
N ASP A 647 -15.47 -25.28 0.29
CA ASP A 647 -16.51 -25.79 -0.63
C ASP A 647 -17.70 -24.83 -0.71
N ARG A 648 -17.42 -23.59 -1.14
CA ARG A 648 -18.43 -22.53 -1.33
C ARG A 648 -18.44 -22.05 -2.77
N GLU A 649 -19.63 -21.81 -3.30
CA GLU A 649 -19.89 -21.37 -4.66
C GLU A 649 -21.09 -20.44 -4.74
N GLU A 650 -21.06 -19.56 -5.74
CA GLU A 650 -22.20 -18.75 -6.16
C GLU A 650 -22.46 -19.00 -7.65
N ASN A 651 -23.73 -19.29 -7.98
CA ASN A 651 -24.22 -19.36 -9.34
C ASN A 651 -25.45 -18.47 -9.52
N SER A 652 -25.29 -17.41 -10.31
CA SER A 652 -26.34 -16.42 -10.52
C SER A 652 -26.65 -16.24 -12.00
N SER A 653 -27.93 -16.34 -12.38
CA SER A 653 -28.42 -15.95 -13.72
C SER A 653 -29.40 -14.80 -13.57
N TYR A 654 -29.20 -13.72 -14.32
CA TYR A 654 -29.96 -12.49 -14.09
C TYR A 654 -30.41 -11.81 -15.38
N GLY A 655 -31.52 -11.08 -15.27
CA GLY A 655 -32.03 -10.15 -16.26
C GLY A 655 -32.22 -8.78 -15.62
N MET A 656 -31.79 -7.73 -16.30
CA MET A 656 -31.90 -6.35 -15.81
C MET A 656 -32.49 -5.44 -16.89
N PHE A 657 -33.51 -4.69 -16.53
CA PHE A 657 -34.14 -3.66 -17.33
C PHE A 657 -33.94 -2.29 -16.68
N THR A 658 -33.51 -1.31 -17.47
CA THR A 658 -33.42 0.09 -17.02
C THR A 658 -34.04 1.04 -18.04
N LEU A 659 -34.73 2.06 -17.54
CA LEU A 659 -35.28 3.19 -18.30
C LEU A 659 -34.98 4.48 -17.54
N ASP A 660 -34.38 5.46 -18.20
CA ASP A 660 -34.22 6.81 -17.66
C ASP A 660 -34.56 7.84 -18.73
N ARG A 661 -35.76 8.40 -18.62
CA ARG A 661 -36.34 9.26 -19.66
C ARG A 661 -36.82 10.57 -19.08
N ASP A 662 -36.28 11.66 -19.61
CA ASP A 662 -36.85 12.99 -19.42
C ASP A 662 -37.96 13.24 -20.44
N ILE A 663 -39.18 13.43 -19.95
CA ILE A 663 -40.37 13.68 -20.76
C ILE A 663 -40.66 15.18 -20.71
N ALA A 664 -40.34 15.86 -21.82
CA ALA A 664 -40.51 17.30 -21.95
C ALA A 664 -41.90 17.79 -21.51
N GLY A 665 -41.94 18.73 -20.57
CA GLY A 665 -43.16 19.32 -20.03
C GLY A 665 -43.92 18.45 -19.03
N ILE A 666 -43.39 17.28 -18.64
CA ILE A 666 -44.01 16.38 -17.67
C ILE A 666 -43.05 16.12 -16.50
N GLY A 667 -41.83 15.64 -16.79
CA GLY A 667 -40.88 15.23 -15.75
C GLY A 667 -39.99 14.05 -16.16
N ARG A 668 -39.17 13.57 -15.21
CA ARG A 668 -38.23 12.46 -15.41
C ARG A 668 -38.79 11.16 -14.86
N LEU A 669 -38.86 10.12 -15.69
CA LEU A 669 -39.28 8.76 -15.33
C LEU A 669 -38.04 7.86 -15.27
N ARG A 670 -37.88 7.16 -14.14
CA ARG A 670 -36.81 6.19 -13.90
C ARG A 670 -37.41 4.84 -13.52
N ILE A 671 -37.00 3.79 -14.22
CA ILE A 671 -37.38 2.41 -13.92
C ILE A 671 -36.11 1.58 -13.86
N PHE A 672 -36.00 0.75 -12.82
CA PHE A 672 -35.02 -0.31 -12.69
C PHE A 672 -35.76 -1.57 -12.28
N ASP A 673 -35.46 -2.68 -12.92
CA ASP A 673 -35.99 -3.99 -12.55
C ASP A 673 -34.90 -5.04 -12.79
N MET A 674 -34.53 -5.76 -11.75
CA MET A 674 -33.55 -6.84 -11.81
C MET A 674 -34.17 -8.11 -11.27
N PHE A 675 -34.10 -9.17 -12.06
CA PHE A 675 -34.52 -10.52 -11.69
C PHE A 675 -33.31 -11.44 -11.68
N LYS A 676 -33.10 -12.17 -10.58
CA LYS A 676 -32.00 -13.12 -10.39
C LYS A 676 -32.54 -14.50 -10.00
N MET A 677 -31.89 -15.54 -10.50
CA MET A 677 -31.97 -16.91 -9.98
C MET A 677 -30.59 -17.22 -9.41
N VAL A 678 -30.52 -17.50 -8.12
CA VAL A 678 -29.27 -17.55 -7.35
C VAL A 678 -29.18 -18.85 -6.55
N GLU A 679 -28.00 -19.46 -6.57
CA GLU A 679 -27.57 -20.51 -5.64
C GLU A 679 -26.25 -20.03 -5.03
N ASP A 680 -26.29 -19.61 -3.77
CA ASP A 680 -25.18 -18.92 -3.10
C ASP A 680 -24.98 -19.42 -1.67
N ASN A 681 -23.74 -19.78 -1.34
CA ASN A 681 -23.31 -20.10 0.01
C ASN A 681 -21.95 -19.44 0.36
N ILE A 682 -21.55 -18.43 -0.41
CA ILE A 682 -20.38 -17.59 -0.14
C ILE A 682 -20.85 -16.46 0.77
N ALA A 683 -20.21 -16.32 1.94
CA ALA A 683 -20.57 -15.27 2.89
C ALA A 683 -19.76 -14.01 2.60
N ASP A 684 -20.45 -12.90 2.35
CA ASP A 684 -19.86 -11.60 2.05
C ASP A 684 -20.31 -10.56 3.09
N ASN A 685 -19.67 -10.62 4.26
CA ASN A 685 -19.93 -9.72 5.37
C ASN A 685 -19.42 -8.32 5.05
N ILE A 686 -20.13 -7.29 5.52
CA ILE A 686 -19.79 -5.90 5.25
C ILE A 686 -19.64 -5.11 6.55
N VAL A 687 -19.08 -3.90 6.44
CA VAL A 687 -19.18 -2.89 7.48
C VAL A 687 -20.05 -1.76 6.97
N GLN A 688 -20.94 -1.26 7.81
CA GLN A 688 -21.87 -0.21 7.43
C GLN A 688 -21.90 0.91 8.46
N TRP A 689 -22.04 2.11 7.94
CA TRP A 689 -22.28 3.29 8.75
C TRP A 689 -23.75 3.31 9.17
N VAL A 690 -23.99 3.18 10.47
CA VAL A 690 -25.36 3.13 11.01
C VAL A 690 -25.53 4.25 12.02
N GLN A 691 -26.63 4.98 11.90
CA GLN A 691 -27.02 6.00 12.87
C GLN A 691 -28.39 5.71 13.48
N PRO A 692 -28.45 4.97 14.60
CA PRO A 692 -29.66 4.88 15.39
C PRO A 692 -30.13 6.25 15.89
N ILE A 693 -31.46 6.42 16.01
CA ILE A 693 -32.04 7.68 16.50
C ILE A 693 -31.53 7.97 17.92
N GLY A 694 -30.95 9.16 18.09
CA GLY A 694 -30.46 9.66 19.38
C GLY A 694 -29.03 9.23 19.72
N THR A 695 -28.31 8.59 18.81
CA THR A 695 -26.90 8.24 18.99
C THR A 695 -26.00 8.95 17.97
N GLU A 696 -24.71 8.99 18.30
CA GLU A 696 -23.69 9.25 17.28
C GLU A 696 -23.72 8.11 16.24
N PRO A 697 -23.43 8.43 14.98
CA PRO A 697 -23.22 7.41 13.97
C PRO A 697 -22.02 6.54 14.33
N ASN A 698 -22.08 5.26 14.02
CA ASN A 698 -20.96 4.35 14.24
C ASN A 698 -20.88 3.25 13.17
N MET A 699 -19.67 2.73 13.02
CA MET A 699 -19.40 1.56 12.18
C MET A 699 -19.89 0.29 12.85
N GLN A 700 -20.66 -0.49 12.10
CA GLN A 700 -21.19 -1.78 12.54
C GLN A 700 -20.88 -2.84 11.49
N ARG A 701 -20.29 -3.95 11.94
CA ARG A 701 -20.16 -5.15 11.10
C ARG A 701 -21.53 -5.79 10.97
N ILE A 702 -21.89 -6.12 9.73
CA ILE A 702 -23.14 -6.79 9.38
C ILE A 702 -22.76 -8.10 8.73
N ASP A 703 -23.13 -9.19 9.39
CA ASP A 703 -22.91 -10.53 8.86
C ASP A 703 -23.92 -10.80 7.74
N ASP A 704 -23.44 -11.41 6.65
CA ASP A 704 -24.29 -11.88 5.58
C ASP A 704 -25.12 -13.08 6.06
N PRO A 705 -26.47 -12.99 6.02
CA PRO A 705 -27.34 -14.08 6.43
C PRO A 705 -27.35 -15.27 5.47
N LEU A 706 -26.69 -15.20 4.30
CA LEU A 706 -26.71 -16.25 3.26
C LEU A 706 -28.14 -16.62 2.84
N ALA A 707 -28.94 -15.61 2.51
CA ALA A 707 -30.37 -15.80 2.22
C ALA A 707 -30.68 -16.31 0.80
N ALA A 708 -29.66 -16.55 -0.02
CA ALA A 708 -29.79 -16.95 -1.42
C ALA A 708 -29.34 -18.39 -1.80
N PRO A 709 -29.51 -19.45 -0.97
CA PRO A 709 -28.94 -20.77 -1.30
C PRO A 709 -29.64 -21.49 -2.46
N ASP A 710 -30.89 -21.11 -2.77
CA ASP A 710 -31.64 -21.50 -3.98
C ASP A 710 -32.87 -20.59 -4.08
N THR A 711 -32.66 -19.37 -4.56
CA THR A 711 -33.61 -18.26 -4.37
C THR A 711 -33.88 -17.51 -5.67
N TRP A 712 -35.16 -17.16 -5.88
CA TRP A 712 -35.57 -16.17 -6.88
C TRP A 712 -35.63 -14.80 -6.24
N ILE A 713 -34.89 -13.85 -6.82
CA ILE A 713 -34.80 -12.49 -6.30
C ILE A 713 -35.32 -11.54 -7.38
N ASN A 714 -36.23 -10.64 -7.02
CA ASN A 714 -36.62 -9.52 -7.86
C ASN A 714 -36.48 -8.22 -7.08
N SER A 715 -35.72 -7.26 -7.62
CA SER A 715 -35.63 -5.90 -7.09
C SER A 715 -36.12 -4.92 -8.15
N ALA A 716 -37.16 -4.15 -7.81
CA ALA A 716 -37.78 -3.20 -8.71
C ALA A 716 -37.84 -1.80 -8.09
N TYR A 717 -37.51 -0.80 -8.89
CA TYR A 717 -37.60 0.61 -8.53
C TYR A 717 -38.32 1.42 -9.60
N LEU A 718 -39.23 2.29 -9.16
CA LEU A 718 -39.95 3.26 -9.97
C LEU A 718 -39.80 4.65 -9.35
N GLY A 719 -39.15 5.55 -10.07
CA GLY A 719 -39.00 6.96 -9.72
C GLY A 719 -39.70 7.88 -10.72
N PHE A 720 -40.44 8.87 -10.24
CA PHE A 720 -41.05 9.89 -11.09
C PHE A 720 -40.96 11.29 -10.47
N ASP A 721 -40.19 12.15 -11.14
CA ASP A 721 -39.97 13.54 -10.77
C ASP A 721 -40.87 14.43 -11.65
N TYR A 722 -42.05 14.78 -11.16
CA TYR A 722 -43.00 15.63 -11.89
C TYR A 722 -42.57 17.10 -11.81
N THR A 723 -42.40 17.73 -12.97
CA THR A 723 -42.05 19.16 -13.14
C THR A 723 -42.96 19.88 -14.13
N GLY A 724 -44.05 19.24 -14.58
CA GLY A 724 -44.96 19.79 -15.59
C GLY A 724 -45.71 21.07 -15.20
N LYS A 725 -45.59 21.51 -13.95
CA LYS A 725 -46.12 22.79 -13.47
C LYS A 725 -45.00 23.57 -12.76
N ALA A 726 -44.77 24.81 -13.18
CA ALA A 726 -43.62 25.62 -12.77
C ALA A 726 -43.43 25.73 -11.24
N ASP A 727 -44.52 25.83 -10.48
CA ASP A 727 -44.49 26.01 -9.02
C ASP A 727 -44.77 24.71 -8.24
N LEU A 728 -44.72 23.55 -8.89
CA LEU A 728 -44.96 22.26 -8.24
C LEU A 728 -43.94 21.21 -8.69
N LYS A 729 -43.09 20.78 -7.76
CA LYS A 729 -42.20 19.64 -7.91
C LYS A 729 -42.72 18.50 -7.02
N LEU A 730 -43.05 17.36 -7.62
CA LEU A 730 -43.39 16.14 -6.87
C LEU A 730 -42.35 15.07 -7.21
N VAL A 731 -41.74 14.49 -6.18
CA VAL A 731 -40.83 13.35 -6.32
C VAL A 731 -41.54 12.14 -5.73
N ASN A 732 -41.72 11.10 -6.54
CA ASN A 732 -42.38 9.86 -6.12
C ASN A 732 -41.39 8.73 -6.34
N LYS A 733 -41.22 7.87 -5.34
CA LYS A 733 -40.31 6.73 -5.37
C LYS A 733 -41.05 5.52 -4.82
N LEU A 734 -40.89 4.38 -5.48
CA LEU A 734 -41.38 3.08 -5.04
C LEU A 734 -40.25 2.08 -5.27
N LYS A 735 -39.84 1.38 -4.21
CA LYS A 735 -38.94 0.24 -4.26
C LYS A 735 -39.70 -1.00 -3.80
N PHE A 736 -39.44 -2.13 -4.43
CA PHE A 736 -40.09 -3.39 -4.12
C PHE A 736 -39.13 -4.55 -4.35
N ASP A 737 -38.84 -5.30 -3.28
CA ASP A 737 -37.94 -6.46 -3.30
C ASP A 737 -38.73 -7.72 -2.94
N ILE A 738 -38.58 -8.78 -3.74
CA ILE A 738 -39.12 -10.12 -3.45
C ILE A 738 -37.98 -11.12 -3.45
N TRP A 739 -37.92 -11.90 -2.38
CA TRP A 739 -37.05 -13.07 -2.25
C TRP A 739 -37.93 -14.31 -2.06
N HIS A 740 -37.83 -15.28 -2.96
CA HIS A 740 -38.61 -16.50 -2.93
C HIS A 740 -37.70 -17.72 -2.99
N GLN A 741 -37.53 -18.37 -1.84
CA GLN A 741 -36.77 -19.61 -1.71
C GLN A 741 -37.49 -20.75 -2.45
N GLN A 742 -36.78 -21.44 -3.36
CA GLN A 742 -37.36 -22.54 -4.15
C GLN A 742 -37.43 -23.86 -3.40
N LYS A 743 -36.50 -24.10 -2.46
CA LYS A 743 -36.43 -25.31 -1.64
C LYS A 743 -36.36 -24.97 -0.16
N GLU A 744 -37.07 -25.74 0.67
CA GLU A 744 -36.86 -25.70 2.12
C GLU A 744 -35.46 -26.26 2.42
N HIS A 745 -34.56 -25.39 2.91
CA HIS A 745 -33.31 -25.82 3.51
C HIS A 745 -33.54 -25.98 5.02
N PRO A 746 -33.07 -27.08 5.63
CA PRO A 746 -33.14 -27.21 7.08
C PRO A 746 -32.18 -26.21 7.75
N ASP A 747 -32.72 -25.45 8.70
CA ASP A 747 -31.99 -24.49 9.55
C ASP A 747 -30.77 -25.08 10.27
#